data_AF-A0A9X4NAA9-F1
#
_entry.id   AF-A0A9X4NAA9-F1
#
_cell.length_a   1.000
_cell.length_b   1.000
_cell.length_c   1.000
_cell.angle_alpha   90.00
_cell.angle_beta   90.00
_cell.angle_gamma   90.00
#
_symmetry.space_group_name_H-M   'P 1'
#
loop_
_entity.id
_entity.type
_entity.pdbx_description
1 polymer ?
#
loop_
_entity_poly.entity_id
_entity_poly.type
_entity_poly.pdbx_seq_one_letter_code
_entity_poly.pdbx_strand_id
1 'polypeptide(L)'
;MQQVIKSYDSHEFIECVQTREITTNASELMNDTLSSNLPFDETIKDANYIAVNDTKEQEFSLYRILTAKDEDNLLSFEAVNFAVDELDNFIIKDIRPKNRSFSYVINQLLSDSGCDWVLGVCEPIKTVSSTFYYTSMREALKALQELGAEFTFSIEITGNKITKKIINCYNQIGKITNKRFEYGEEVLKIVHQQDRTNIVTALIGRGKGEEVGDGYGRRIEFSDVEWKKSNGKPLDKPKGQNWIEYPEMTKEYGIPSNGKMLPRKTVVVFDDVEDASELLQKTYDQLAYYCRPLVQFSTEILGSDSIGNTVSIHRGDRNYHYQTRVFKVVTDHVNGRVQASLGDNLSGNSINRQLSQVQSNISDLDNNKMTFYDSTEIGKYQDDIMRGAGANGGSIYMVNGIEAGVSQSRETYEQVFMDGPKIQDSQYFMIQNNTGISFKQCKKGQWTTIQDVHNGASTTAWTLDGTFNASFIAAGILAGVLIQGVVVKSIGNNSFFQSVLSNGAFSIEQYKETKNVDYTKPDWQKDVHGGKVGEFIGTYNGDTKKANGSALINYPGYIFSINQDNGNGSSTPVFQVPSDSTFDKPKFKLFGDGTLQGDINIKGNFYVNGVKIDTNGGGNTGGGGGGWNGQYPPEITSDRDKRYWQIWAMAIGAGFSKQAAAALLGNAQGESDANPTADEGGGRPGFGYGVWQWTDSSGASSGRVYMINLMTRAGVTDNPDTITAQFKLLMWHAPNGQWFATSSYPYSWTQFMTLTNINTATQAFVANFERPLNGHPERSTWAQEWYNKFVNLEIPSGSGGYIAPISSPITVTSEMGWRTSPITGAQEFHNAMDLVNGNPTTPILASGDGQVVQAGSNYYDWYGNYTVIKHADGLYTGYAHQSRIDVSVGQNVKKGQQIGLMGATGPVTGPHLHFQFMDQYWPSSSAHFKNPRDYIKF
;
A
#
# COMPACT_ATOMS: atom_id res chain seq x y z
N MET A 1 46.17 2.21 -17.33
CA MET A 1 46.02 0.75 -17.28
C MET A 1 45.26 0.41 -16.02
N GLN A 2 44.14 -0.31 -16.14
CA GLN A 2 43.42 -0.87 -14.99
C GLN A 2 44.34 -1.85 -14.26
N GLN A 3 44.41 -1.77 -12.93
CA GLN A 3 45.23 -2.65 -12.10
C GLN A 3 44.38 -3.26 -10.99
N VAL A 4 44.66 -4.50 -10.63
CA VAL A 4 44.05 -5.15 -9.47
C VAL A 4 44.58 -4.48 -8.21
N ILE A 5 43.67 -3.83 -7.48
CA ILE A 5 43.98 -3.12 -6.23
C ILE A 5 44.02 -4.10 -5.07
N LYS A 6 43.08 -5.04 -5.02
CA LYS A 6 42.96 -6.07 -3.99
C LYS A 6 42.17 -7.27 -4.51
N SER A 7 42.43 -8.44 -3.92
CA SER A 7 41.70 -9.69 -4.16
C SER A 7 41.16 -10.20 -2.83
N TYR A 8 39.96 -10.76 -2.86
CA TYR A 8 39.28 -11.30 -1.69
C TYR A 8 38.77 -12.71 -1.99
N ASP A 9 38.81 -13.57 -0.99
CA ASP A 9 38.11 -14.85 -1.02
C ASP A 9 36.62 -14.65 -0.70
N SER A 10 35.76 -15.55 -1.17
CA SER A 10 34.30 -15.40 -1.02
C SER A 10 33.81 -15.29 0.43
N HIS A 11 34.55 -15.87 1.40
CA HIS A 11 34.22 -15.81 2.83
C HIS A 11 34.52 -14.45 3.48
N GLU A 12 35.24 -13.57 2.79
CA GLU A 12 35.53 -12.21 3.26
C GLU A 12 34.40 -11.23 2.92
N PHE A 13 33.48 -11.63 2.04
CA PHE A 13 32.26 -10.90 1.75
C PHE A 13 31.14 -11.31 2.70
N ILE A 14 30.27 -10.36 3.02
CA ILE A 14 28.98 -10.64 3.67
C ILE A 14 28.00 -11.17 2.62
N GLU A 15 28.01 -10.56 1.45
CA GLU A 15 27.17 -10.93 0.32
C GLU A 15 27.87 -10.54 -0.99
N CYS A 16 27.74 -11.37 -2.03
CA CYS A 16 28.24 -11.09 -3.36
C CYS A 16 27.34 -11.78 -4.38
N VAL A 17 26.33 -11.06 -4.84
CA VAL A 17 25.23 -11.57 -5.65
C VAL A 17 25.39 -11.13 -7.09
N GLN A 18 25.62 -12.10 -7.97
CA GLN A 18 25.68 -11.93 -9.42
C GLN A 18 24.34 -12.32 -10.05
N THR A 19 23.75 -11.44 -10.84
CA THR A 19 22.51 -11.72 -11.58
C THR A 19 22.74 -11.64 -13.08
N ARG A 20 22.53 -12.76 -13.78
CA ARG A 20 22.58 -12.89 -15.24
C ARG A 20 21.23 -13.28 -15.80
N GLU A 21 20.75 -12.55 -16.80
CA GLU A 21 19.44 -12.74 -17.42
C GLU A 21 19.51 -12.55 -18.94
N ILE A 22 19.16 -13.60 -19.68
CA ILE A 22 18.95 -13.54 -21.12
C ILE A 22 17.68 -12.72 -21.37
N THR A 23 17.84 -11.63 -22.11
CA THR A 23 16.78 -10.69 -22.44
C THR A 23 15.76 -11.30 -23.40
N THR A 24 14.51 -10.88 -23.28
CA THR A 24 13.44 -11.25 -24.24
C THR A 24 13.43 -10.37 -25.48
N ASN A 25 14.09 -9.21 -25.41
CA ASN A 25 14.26 -8.29 -26.51
C ASN A 25 15.60 -8.58 -27.19
N ALA A 26 15.56 -9.09 -28.44
CA ALA A 26 16.78 -9.38 -29.20
C ALA A 26 17.65 -8.12 -29.46
N SER A 27 17.06 -6.93 -29.34
CA SER A 27 17.75 -5.64 -29.44
C SER A 27 18.50 -5.24 -28.15
N GLU A 28 18.46 -6.06 -27.10
CA GLU A 28 19.15 -5.81 -25.81
C GLU A 28 20.10 -6.96 -25.48
N LEU A 29 21.39 -6.69 -25.24
CA LEU A 29 22.34 -7.71 -24.78
C LEU A 29 21.95 -8.27 -23.40
N MET A 30 22.48 -9.44 -23.03
CA MET A 30 22.23 -10.08 -21.74
C MET A 30 22.39 -9.09 -20.57
N ASN A 31 21.41 -9.05 -19.67
CA ASN A 31 21.51 -8.27 -18.45
C ASN A 31 22.40 -9.00 -17.45
N ASP A 32 23.51 -8.38 -17.06
CA ASP A 32 24.51 -8.98 -16.18
C ASP A 32 24.98 -7.93 -15.16
N THR A 33 24.66 -8.17 -13.89
CA THR A 33 24.83 -7.22 -12.77
C THR A 33 25.43 -7.92 -11.57
N LEU A 34 26.06 -7.14 -10.70
CA LEU A 34 26.67 -7.60 -9.46
C LEU A 34 26.37 -6.63 -8.33
N SER A 35 25.90 -7.17 -7.20
CA SER A 35 25.79 -6.47 -5.92
C SER A 35 26.74 -7.13 -4.93
N SER A 36 27.51 -6.36 -4.17
CA SER A 36 28.41 -6.91 -3.15
C SER A 36 28.45 -6.05 -1.90
N ASN A 37 28.56 -6.73 -0.75
CA ASN A 37 28.64 -6.16 0.59
C ASN A 37 29.82 -6.78 1.31
N LEU A 38 30.73 -5.96 1.83
CA LEU A 38 31.90 -6.38 2.58
C LEU A 38 32.22 -5.39 3.70
N PRO A 39 32.96 -5.80 4.74
CA PRO A 39 33.43 -4.88 5.76
C PRO A 39 34.21 -3.70 5.15
N PHE A 40 34.07 -2.52 5.75
CA PHE A 40 34.72 -1.31 5.28
C PHE A 40 36.23 -1.51 5.12
N ASP A 41 36.73 -1.17 3.94
CA ASP A 41 38.14 -1.22 3.61
C ASP A 41 38.52 0.03 2.80
N GLU A 42 39.29 0.90 3.45
CA GLU A 42 39.70 2.19 2.88
C GLU A 42 40.45 2.04 1.55
N THR A 43 41.12 0.91 1.31
CA THR A 43 41.94 0.71 0.11
C THR A 43 41.13 0.53 -1.17
N ILE A 44 39.85 0.17 -1.05
CA ILE A 44 38.96 -0.12 -2.19
C ILE A 44 37.76 0.82 -2.26
N LYS A 45 37.64 1.80 -1.35
CA LYS A 45 36.51 2.77 -1.34
C LYS A 45 36.34 3.51 -2.67
N ASP A 46 37.45 3.75 -3.37
CA ASP A 46 37.50 4.46 -4.66
C ASP A 46 37.64 3.50 -5.85
N ALA A 47 37.34 2.21 -5.67
CA ALA A 47 37.38 1.23 -6.75
C ALA A 47 36.32 1.56 -7.82
N ASN A 48 36.72 1.45 -9.08
CA ASN A 48 35.83 1.70 -10.23
C ASN A 48 35.29 0.41 -10.85
N TYR A 49 35.93 -0.73 -10.55
CA TYR A 49 35.60 -2.02 -11.13
C TYR A 49 35.73 -3.13 -10.10
N ILE A 50 34.93 -4.18 -10.29
CA ILE A 50 34.98 -5.42 -9.53
C ILE A 50 34.94 -6.59 -10.51
N ALA A 51 35.78 -7.59 -10.28
CA ALA A 51 35.87 -8.78 -11.13
C ALA A 51 35.52 -10.03 -10.32
N VAL A 52 34.72 -10.93 -10.90
CA VAL A 52 34.30 -12.18 -10.28
C VAL A 52 34.76 -13.35 -11.12
N ASN A 53 35.34 -14.37 -10.48
CA ASN A 53 35.72 -15.62 -11.12
C ASN A 53 34.63 -16.67 -10.89
N ASP A 54 33.88 -16.99 -11.94
CA ASP A 54 32.77 -17.95 -11.91
C ASP A 54 33.11 -19.30 -12.56
N THR A 55 34.30 -19.45 -13.16
CA THR A 55 34.67 -20.62 -13.99
C THR A 55 35.79 -21.47 -13.42
N LYS A 56 36.43 -21.05 -12.31
CA LYS A 56 37.66 -21.67 -11.75
C LYS A 56 38.86 -21.68 -12.71
N GLU A 57 38.77 -20.96 -13.83
CA GLU A 57 39.85 -20.76 -14.80
C GLU A 57 40.45 -19.34 -14.65
N GLN A 58 41.30 -18.90 -15.58
CA GLN A 58 41.87 -17.54 -15.59
C GLN A 58 40.93 -16.48 -16.23
N GLU A 59 39.66 -16.83 -16.46
CA GLU A 59 38.65 -15.92 -17.01
C GLU A 59 37.73 -15.36 -15.91
N PHE A 60 37.52 -14.05 -15.94
CA PHE A 60 36.69 -13.32 -14.97
C PHE A 60 35.60 -12.54 -15.68
N SER A 61 34.47 -12.35 -15.01
CA SER A 61 33.47 -11.35 -15.39
C SER A 61 33.80 -10.02 -14.73
N LEU A 62 33.96 -8.97 -15.54
CA LEU A 62 34.30 -7.63 -15.06
C LEU A 62 33.05 -6.75 -15.01
N TYR A 63 32.88 -6.03 -13.90
CA TYR A 63 31.77 -5.13 -13.66
C TYR A 63 32.29 -3.73 -13.36
N ARG A 64 31.63 -2.71 -13.92
CA ARG A 64 31.83 -1.30 -13.56
C ARG A 64 30.92 -0.95 -12.40
N ILE A 65 31.51 -0.40 -11.34
CA ILE A 65 30.77 0.07 -10.16
C ILE A 65 29.98 1.33 -10.55
N LEU A 66 28.67 1.29 -10.34
CA LEU A 66 27.77 2.44 -10.54
C LEU A 66 27.63 3.26 -9.27
N THR A 67 27.46 2.56 -8.14
CA THR A 67 27.29 3.18 -6.84
C THR A 67 28.10 2.44 -5.79
N ALA A 68 28.81 3.20 -4.96
CA ALA A 68 29.46 2.73 -3.75
C ALA A 68 28.80 3.42 -2.54
N LYS A 69 28.47 2.66 -1.50
CA LYS A 69 27.92 3.20 -0.24
C LYS A 69 28.76 2.73 0.94
N ASP A 70 28.98 3.64 1.89
CA ASP A 70 29.65 3.39 3.16
C ASP A 70 28.64 3.61 4.28
N GLU A 71 28.05 2.52 4.78
CA GLU A 71 27.00 2.53 5.80
C GLU A 71 27.32 1.45 6.84
N ASP A 72 27.23 1.79 8.14
CA ASP A 72 27.39 0.84 9.25
C ASP A 72 28.68 -0.03 9.25
N ASN A 73 29.83 0.56 8.87
CA ASN A 73 31.12 -0.13 8.67
C ASN A 73 31.10 -1.18 7.53
N LEU A 74 30.17 -1.07 6.59
CA LEU A 74 30.12 -1.89 5.39
C LEU A 74 30.32 -1.01 4.16
N LEU A 75 31.07 -1.55 3.20
CA LEU A 75 31.19 -1.01 1.87
C LEU A 75 30.29 -1.84 0.95
N SER A 76 29.34 -1.19 0.30
CA SER A 76 28.37 -1.80 -0.62
C SER A 76 28.58 -1.31 -2.04
N PHE A 77 28.65 -2.21 -3.01
CA PHE A 77 28.79 -1.88 -4.42
C PHE A 77 27.62 -2.43 -5.24
N GLU A 78 27.07 -1.58 -6.12
CA GLU A 78 26.19 -2.01 -7.21
C GLU A 78 26.90 -1.77 -8.53
N ALA A 79 26.97 -2.79 -9.38
CA ALA A 79 27.78 -2.79 -10.58
C ALA A 79 27.09 -3.50 -11.76
N VAL A 80 27.45 -3.10 -12.99
CA VAL A 80 26.94 -3.71 -14.24
C VAL A 80 28.11 -4.23 -15.06
N ASN A 81 27.86 -5.24 -15.90
CA ASN A 81 28.90 -5.79 -16.77
C ASN A 81 29.56 -4.68 -17.60
N PHE A 82 30.89 -4.61 -17.50
CA PHE A 82 31.71 -3.54 -18.04
C PHE A 82 31.56 -3.34 -19.55
N ALA A 83 31.26 -4.42 -20.29
CA ALA A 83 31.12 -4.37 -21.74
C ALA A 83 30.01 -3.42 -22.20
N VAL A 84 28.92 -3.27 -21.42
CA VAL A 84 27.77 -2.44 -21.78
C VAL A 84 28.13 -0.96 -21.92
N ASP A 85 29.10 -0.51 -21.13
CA ASP A 85 29.57 0.86 -21.06
C ASP A 85 30.77 1.10 -21.98
N GLU A 86 31.73 0.17 -21.99
CA GLU A 86 32.94 0.36 -22.78
C GLU A 86 32.68 0.26 -24.29
N LEU A 87 31.83 -0.69 -24.72
CA LEU A 87 31.53 -0.90 -26.13
C LEU A 87 30.71 0.23 -26.77
N ASP A 88 30.06 1.08 -25.96
CA ASP A 88 29.38 2.28 -26.46
C ASP A 88 30.35 3.34 -26.97
N ASN A 89 31.56 3.38 -26.42
CA ASN A 89 32.56 4.40 -26.72
C ASN A 89 33.37 4.08 -27.99
N PHE A 90 33.17 2.90 -28.58
CA PHE A 90 33.86 2.46 -29.78
C PHE A 90 32.96 2.61 -31.01
N ILE A 91 33.29 3.56 -31.89
CA ILE A 91 32.45 3.91 -33.05
C ILE A 91 32.92 3.17 -34.30
N ILE A 92 31.99 2.43 -34.91
CA ILE A 92 32.12 1.80 -36.22
C ILE A 92 31.73 2.83 -37.27
N LYS A 93 32.64 3.11 -38.20
CA LYS A 93 32.41 4.16 -39.20
C LYS A 93 31.60 3.64 -40.38
N ASP A 94 32.08 2.59 -41.03
CA ASP A 94 31.41 2.00 -42.19
C ASP A 94 31.87 0.56 -42.46
N ILE A 95 31.02 -0.42 -42.11
CA ILE A 95 31.23 -1.84 -42.41
C ILE A 95 29.98 -2.40 -43.10
N ARG A 96 30.15 -2.88 -44.35
CA ARG A 96 29.06 -3.38 -45.19
C ARG A 96 29.32 -4.82 -45.65
N PRO A 97 29.17 -5.82 -44.77
CA PRO A 97 29.36 -7.21 -45.13
C PRO A 97 28.31 -7.64 -46.16
N LYS A 98 28.69 -8.57 -47.03
CA LYS A 98 27.77 -9.24 -47.97
C LYS A 98 27.94 -10.74 -47.81
N ASN A 99 26.95 -11.39 -47.22
CA ASN A 99 26.94 -12.84 -46.99
C ASN A 99 28.23 -13.35 -46.32
N ARG A 100 28.68 -12.68 -45.24
CA ARG A 100 29.92 -13.01 -44.52
C ARG A 100 29.64 -13.83 -43.27
N SER A 101 30.62 -14.61 -42.79
CA SER A 101 30.47 -15.31 -41.51
C SER A 101 30.49 -14.33 -40.34
N PHE A 102 29.81 -14.69 -39.24
CA PHE A 102 29.84 -13.91 -37.99
C PHE A 102 31.26 -13.62 -37.51
N SER A 103 32.12 -14.64 -37.49
CA SER A 103 33.52 -14.51 -37.09
C SER A 103 34.28 -13.47 -37.93
N TYR A 104 34.00 -13.39 -39.23
CA TYR A 104 34.61 -12.40 -40.10
C TYR A 104 34.12 -10.99 -39.75
N VAL A 105 32.81 -10.82 -39.58
CA VAL A 105 32.21 -9.51 -39.28
C VAL A 105 32.64 -9.00 -37.91
N ILE A 106 32.64 -9.83 -36.86
CA ILE A 106 33.08 -9.42 -35.52
C ILE A 106 34.56 -9.00 -35.55
N ASN A 107 35.43 -9.78 -36.19
CA ASN A 107 36.84 -9.37 -36.32
C ASN A 107 37.01 -8.07 -37.11
N GLN A 108 36.17 -7.81 -38.12
CA GLN A 108 36.17 -6.51 -38.81
C GLN A 108 35.71 -5.38 -37.90
N LEU A 109 34.62 -5.56 -37.14
CA LEU A 109 34.14 -4.57 -36.17
C LEU A 109 35.22 -4.24 -35.14
N LEU A 110 35.87 -5.27 -34.58
CA LEU A 110 36.94 -5.12 -33.59
C LEU A 110 38.14 -4.36 -34.18
N SER A 111 38.49 -4.65 -35.43
CA SER A 111 39.59 -3.97 -36.12
C SER A 111 39.29 -2.51 -36.47
N ASP A 112 38.07 -2.20 -36.92
CA ASP A 112 37.67 -0.83 -37.33
C ASP A 112 37.50 0.10 -36.13
N SER A 113 36.95 -0.41 -35.03
CA SER A 113 36.75 0.35 -33.79
C SER A 113 38.05 0.75 -33.09
N GLY A 114 39.15 0.03 -33.33
CA GLY A 114 40.41 0.22 -32.60
C GLY A 114 40.35 -0.19 -31.13
N CYS A 115 39.38 -1.02 -30.75
CA CYS A 115 39.25 -1.51 -29.38
C CYS A 115 40.26 -2.64 -29.07
N ASP A 116 40.51 -2.89 -27.78
CA ASP A 116 41.41 -3.94 -27.28
C ASP A 116 40.71 -5.28 -27.01
N TRP A 117 39.45 -5.40 -27.46
CA TRP A 117 38.67 -6.63 -27.37
C TRP A 117 39.08 -7.62 -28.46
N VAL A 118 39.06 -8.91 -28.13
CA VAL A 118 39.36 -10.00 -29.06
C VAL A 118 38.17 -10.96 -29.14
N LEU A 119 38.01 -11.58 -30.31
CA LEU A 119 37.00 -12.62 -30.48
C LEU A 119 37.49 -13.93 -29.83
N GLY A 120 36.69 -14.46 -28.90
CA GLY A 120 36.88 -15.78 -28.29
C GLY A 120 36.18 -16.87 -29.10
N VAL A 121 35.32 -17.63 -28.43
CA VAL A 121 34.47 -18.65 -29.07
C VAL A 121 33.49 -17.97 -30.02
N CYS A 122 33.40 -18.44 -31.26
CA CYS A 122 32.38 -18.01 -32.22
C CYS A 122 31.78 -19.23 -32.91
N GLU A 123 30.57 -19.61 -32.51
CA GLU A 123 29.85 -20.72 -33.13
C GLU A 123 29.41 -20.36 -34.57
N PRO A 124 29.21 -21.36 -35.45
CA PRO A 124 28.74 -21.11 -36.81
C PRO A 124 27.28 -20.64 -36.82
N ILE A 125 27.10 -19.34 -37.03
CA ILE A 125 25.80 -18.64 -37.12
C ILE A 125 25.46 -18.33 -38.60
N LYS A 126 24.23 -17.88 -38.87
CA LYS A 126 23.79 -17.36 -40.18
C LYS A 126 24.77 -16.33 -40.74
N THR A 127 24.84 -16.22 -42.05
CA THR A 127 25.67 -15.20 -42.69
C THR A 127 25.09 -13.79 -42.49
N VAL A 128 25.97 -12.81 -42.36
CA VAL A 128 25.63 -11.41 -42.09
C VAL A 128 25.73 -10.60 -43.38
N SER A 129 24.67 -9.83 -43.66
CA SER A 129 24.64 -8.79 -44.71
C SER A 129 24.21 -7.42 -44.18
N SER A 130 23.93 -7.30 -42.88
CA SER A 130 23.55 -6.05 -42.22
C SER A 130 24.70 -5.05 -42.27
N THR A 131 24.39 -3.79 -42.61
CA THR A 131 25.37 -2.71 -42.68
C THR A 131 25.48 -2.00 -41.33
N PHE A 132 26.71 -1.68 -40.91
CA PHE A 132 27.03 -0.93 -39.70
C PHE A 132 27.65 0.40 -40.11
N TYR A 133 26.91 1.49 -39.94
CA TYR A 133 27.31 2.84 -40.36
C TYR A 133 27.14 3.80 -39.19
N TYR A 134 28.22 4.48 -38.81
CA TYR A 134 28.27 5.43 -37.67
C TYR A 134 27.48 4.95 -36.45
N THR A 135 27.81 3.75 -35.98
CA THR A 135 27.14 3.11 -34.84
C THR A 135 28.14 2.67 -33.79
N SER A 136 27.74 2.55 -32.52
CA SER A 136 28.64 2.02 -31.50
C SER A 136 28.85 0.52 -31.67
N MET A 137 29.96 0.00 -31.14
CA MET A 137 30.22 -1.45 -31.12
C MET A 137 29.07 -2.18 -30.40
N ARG A 138 28.52 -1.62 -29.32
CA ARG A 138 27.38 -2.21 -28.63
C ARG A 138 26.16 -2.34 -29.55
N GLU A 139 25.78 -1.27 -30.24
CA GLU A 139 24.65 -1.29 -31.17
C GLU A 139 24.90 -2.22 -32.37
N ALA A 140 26.15 -2.34 -32.83
CA ALA A 140 26.53 -3.34 -33.83
C ALA A 140 26.35 -4.78 -33.32
N LEU A 141 26.74 -5.08 -32.08
CA LEU A 141 26.52 -6.39 -31.47
C LEU A 141 25.03 -6.69 -31.23
N LYS A 142 24.23 -5.70 -30.86
CA LYS A 142 22.76 -5.84 -30.75
C LYS A 142 22.13 -6.20 -32.09
N ALA A 143 22.51 -5.50 -33.16
CA ALA A 143 22.04 -5.82 -34.51
C ALA A 143 22.50 -7.23 -34.97
N LEU A 144 23.65 -7.71 -34.50
CA LEU A 144 24.07 -9.09 -34.72
C LEU A 144 23.28 -10.09 -33.87
N GLN A 145 22.88 -9.74 -32.64
CA GLN A 145 22.04 -10.57 -31.77
C GLN A 145 20.63 -10.76 -32.36
N GLU A 146 20.08 -9.75 -33.03
CA GLU A 146 18.81 -9.87 -33.78
C GLU A 146 18.84 -10.95 -34.88
N LEU A 147 20.03 -11.31 -35.37
CA LEU A 147 20.20 -12.39 -36.34
C LEU A 147 20.23 -13.79 -35.68
N GLY A 148 20.06 -13.86 -34.35
CA GLY A 148 20.00 -15.08 -33.55
C GLY A 148 21.33 -15.51 -32.93
N ALA A 149 22.22 -14.56 -32.66
CA ALA A 149 23.45 -14.80 -31.90
C ALA A 149 23.26 -14.40 -30.44
N GLU A 150 24.01 -14.98 -29.51
CA GLU A 150 24.04 -14.56 -28.11
C GLU A 150 25.49 -14.32 -27.66
N PHE A 151 25.70 -13.24 -26.91
CA PHE A 151 27.04 -12.77 -26.55
C PHE A 151 27.33 -12.93 -25.06
N THR A 152 28.57 -13.31 -24.73
CA THR A 152 29.12 -13.19 -23.37
C THR A 152 30.46 -12.47 -23.39
N PHE A 153 30.79 -11.84 -22.27
CA PHE A 153 31.97 -11.01 -22.12
C PHE A 153 32.79 -11.49 -20.93
N SER A 154 34.08 -11.74 -21.16
CA SER A 154 35.03 -12.13 -20.11
C SER A 154 36.36 -11.39 -20.26
N ILE A 155 37.16 -11.40 -19.21
CA ILE A 155 38.52 -10.86 -19.20
C ILE A 155 39.50 -11.92 -18.69
N GLU A 156 40.76 -11.84 -19.12
CA GLU A 156 41.86 -12.57 -18.50
C GLU A 156 42.66 -11.63 -17.60
N ILE A 157 42.94 -12.07 -16.37
CA ILE A 157 43.80 -11.35 -15.42
C ILE A 157 45.08 -12.15 -15.20
N THR A 158 46.24 -11.53 -15.45
CA THR A 158 47.55 -12.13 -15.15
C THR A 158 48.35 -11.19 -14.25
N GLY A 159 48.75 -11.69 -13.08
CA GLY A 159 49.35 -10.86 -12.04
C GLY A 159 48.34 -9.82 -11.53
N ASN A 160 48.62 -8.53 -11.71
CA ASN A 160 47.74 -7.43 -11.32
C ASN A 160 47.19 -6.63 -12.52
N LYS A 161 47.20 -7.18 -13.73
CA LYS A 161 46.74 -6.51 -14.95
C LYS A 161 45.76 -7.36 -15.74
N ILE A 162 44.81 -6.67 -16.37
CA ILE A 162 43.97 -7.26 -17.40
C ILE A 162 44.83 -7.42 -18.65
N THR A 163 44.92 -8.64 -19.17
CA THR A 163 45.75 -8.99 -20.33
C THR A 163 44.93 -9.20 -21.60
N LYS A 164 43.65 -9.59 -21.47
CA LYS A 164 42.72 -9.72 -22.59
C LYS A 164 41.29 -9.36 -22.17
N LYS A 165 40.52 -8.84 -23.12
CA LYS A 165 39.06 -8.70 -23.05
C LYS A 165 38.45 -9.50 -24.20
N ILE A 166 37.51 -10.38 -23.90
CA ILE A 166 37.08 -11.43 -24.80
C ILE A 166 35.57 -11.28 -25.06
N ILE A 167 35.18 -11.27 -26.33
CA ILE A 167 33.78 -11.38 -26.77
C ILE A 167 33.58 -12.80 -27.29
N ASN A 168 32.68 -13.54 -26.65
CA ASN A 168 32.23 -14.84 -27.13
C ASN A 168 30.86 -14.69 -27.80
N CYS A 169 30.62 -15.49 -28.83
CA CYS A 169 29.44 -15.47 -29.67
C CYS A 169 28.94 -16.90 -29.89
N TYR A 170 27.71 -17.17 -29.47
CA TYR A 170 27.07 -18.48 -29.53
C TYR A 170 25.81 -18.40 -30.40
N ASN A 171 25.42 -19.51 -31.03
CA ASN A 171 24.07 -19.61 -31.59
C ASN A 171 23.01 -19.54 -30.48
N GLN A 172 23.35 -20.15 -29.35
CA GLN A 172 22.54 -20.18 -28.15
C GLN A 172 23.47 -20.50 -26.97
N ILE A 173 23.54 -19.65 -25.96
CA ILE A 173 24.32 -19.90 -24.74
C ILE A 173 23.75 -21.12 -24.02
N GLY A 174 24.64 -21.97 -23.52
CA GLY A 174 24.30 -23.17 -22.75
C GLY A 174 24.18 -24.44 -23.60
N LYS A 175 23.99 -25.57 -22.93
CA LYS A 175 23.93 -26.91 -23.53
C LYS A 175 22.69 -27.65 -23.02
N ILE A 176 22.27 -28.68 -23.75
CA ILE A 176 21.28 -29.63 -23.24
C ILE A 176 21.96 -30.46 -22.15
N THR A 177 21.40 -30.45 -20.95
CA THR A 177 21.90 -31.25 -19.83
C THR A 177 20.97 -32.41 -19.54
N ASN A 178 21.51 -33.50 -18.99
CA ASN A 178 20.69 -34.61 -18.50
C ASN A 178 20.07 -34.31 -17.12
N LYS A 179 20.19 -33.06 -16.63
CA LYS A 179 19.68 -32.64 -15.32
C LYS A 179 18.16 -32.59 -15.36
N ARG A 180 17.54 -33.30 -14.42
CA ARG A 180 16.08 -33.44 -14.30
C ARG A 180 15.64 -32.82 -12.99
N PHE A 181 14.69 -31.90 -13.05
CA PHE A 181 14.05 -31.32 -11.87
C PHE A 181 12.70 -31.99 -11.63
N GLU A 182 12.56 -32.66 -10.49
CA GLU A 182 11.36 -33.41 -10.10
C GLU A 182 10.63 -32.70 -8.96
N TYR A 183 9.34 -32.43 -9.17
CA TYR A 183 8.51 -31.79 -8.15
C TYR A 183 8.42 -32.64 -6.88
N GLY A 184 8.96 -32.13 -5.78
CA GLY A 184 8.86 -32.73 -4.45
C GLY A 184 10.12 -33.42 -3.93
N GLU A 185 11.12 -33.71 -4.78
CA GLU A 185 12.38 -34.35 -4.37
C GLU A 185 13.54 -33.37 -4.22
N GLU A 186 13.67 -32.42 -5.15
CA GLU A 186 14.64 -31.33 -5.10
C GLU A 186 13.86 -30.01 -4.99
N VAL A 187 14.26 -29.15 -4.06
CA VAL A 187 13.49 -27.99 -3.59
C VAL A 187 13.03 -27.11 -4.76
N LEU A 188 11.71 -27.10 -5.03
CA LEU A 188 11.10 -26.35 -6.11
C LEU A 188 9.93 -25.53 -5.57
N LYS A 189 10.13 -24.22 -5.42
CA LYS A 189 8.98 -23.30 -5.46
C LYS A 189 8.56 -23.12 -6.92
N ILE A 190 7.84 -24.09 -7.47
CA ILE A 190 7.22 -23.94 -8.79
C ILE A 190 6.11 -22.89 -8.70
N VAL A 191 6.45 -21.63 -8.98
CA VAL A 191 5.45 -20.63 -9.35
C VAL A 191 5.10 -20.89 -10.80
N HIS A 192 4.04 -21.66 -11.04
CA HIS A 192 3.48 -21.81 -12.39
C HIS A 192 2.67 -20.55 -12.70
N GLN A 193 3.30 -19.57 -13.33
CA GLN A 193 2.60 -18.40 -13.85
C GLN A 193 2.33 -18.63 -15.33
N GLN A 194 1.05 -18.78 -15.67
CA GLN A 194 0.61 -18.89 -17.05
C GLN A 194 0.07 -17.52 -17.48
N ASP A 195 0.81 -16.81 -18.31
CA ASP A 195 0.33 -15.57 -18.90
C ASP A 195 -0.50 -15.88 -20.16
N ARG A 196 -1.78 -15.51 -20.09
CA ARG A 196 -2.75 -15.65 -21.19
C ARG A 196 -3.20 -14.30 -21.75
N THR A 197 -2.63 -13.20 -21.28
CA THR A 197 -3.11 -11.83 -21.59
C THR A 197 -3.01 -11.48 -23.06
N ASN A 198 -1.98 -11.99 -23.76
CA ASN A 198 -1.65 -11.61 -25.13
C ASN A 198 -1.66 -12.79 -26.12
N ILE A 199 -2.49 -13.84 -25.90
CA ILE A 199 -2.56 -14.98 -26.83
C ILE A 199 -3.10 -14.52 -28.19
N VAL A 200 -2.27 -14.67 -29.23
CA VAL A 200 -2.61 -14.38 -30.63
C VAL A 200 -2.71 -15.70 -31.38
N THR A 201 -3.87 -15.99 -31.97
CA THR A 201 -4.07 -17.23 -32.74
C THR A 201 -4.02 -17.00 -34.25
N ALA A 202 -3.84 -15.74 -34.67
CA ALA A 202 -3.69 -15.33 -36.05
C ALA A 202 -2.88 -14.02 -36.20
N LEU A 203 -2.00 -13.91 -37.18
CA LEU A 203 -1.13 -12.75 -37.35
C LEU A 203 -1.17 -12.17 -38.76
N ILE A 204 -1.24 -10.84 -38.85
CA ILE A 204 -1.08 -10.05 -40.09
C ILE A 204 0.34 -9.50 -40.09
N GLY A 205 1.15 -9.82 -41.11
CA GLY A 205 2.47 -9.23 -41.29
C GLY A 205 2.45 -8.15 -42.37
N ARG A 206 3.15 -7.04 -42.12
CA ARG A 206 3.35 -5.93 -43.05
C ARG A 206 4.84 -5.79 -43.33
N GLY A 207 5.25 -5.84 -44.58
CA GLY A 207 6.65 -5.63 -44.97
C GLY A 207 7.01 -4.16 -45.09
N LYS A 208 8.12 -3.89 -45.79
CA LYS A 208 8.61 -2.55 -46.09
C LYS A 208 7.57 -1.71 -46.84
N GLY A 209 7.51 -0.41 -46.52
CA GLY A 209 6.68 0.58 -47.21
C GLY A 209 7.43 1.26 -48.35
N GLU A 210 6.73 1.58 -49.43
CA GLU A 210 7.25 2.50 -50.46
C GLU A 210 7.38 3.90 -49.84
N GLU A 211 8.54 4.57 -49.93
CA GLU A 211 8.65 5.97 -49.48
C GLU A 211 7.95 6.90 -50.48
N VAL A 212 7.00 7.71 -49.99
CA VAL A 212 6.28 8.71 -50.80
C VAL A 212 6.09 10.00 -50.01
N GLY A 213 6.78 11.06 -50.44
CA GLY A 213 6.74 12.36 -49.77
C GLY A 213 7.24 12.26 -48.32
N ASP A 214 6.49 12.83 -47.38
CA ASP A 214 6.87 12.91 -45.96
C ASP A 214 6.46 11.65 -45.15
N GLY A 215 6.25 10.50 -45.79
CA GLY A 215 5.85 9.26 -45.12
C GLY A 215 5.91 7.98 -45.96
N TYR A 216 5.44 6.87 -45.38
CA TYR A 216 5.39 5.55 -46.04
C TYR A 216 4.04 5.33 -46.74
N GLY A 217 4.09 4.92 -48.01
CA GLY A 217 2.98 4.46 -48.84
C GLY A 217 2.53 3.03 -48.53
N ARG A 218 1.96 2.33 -49.51
CA ARG A 218 1.42 0.97 -49.32
C ARG A 218 2.54 0.00 -48.94
N ARG A 219 2.45 -0.58 -47.73
CA ARG A 219 3.37 -1.62 -47.25
C ARG A 219 3.10 -2.95 -47.91
N ILE A 220 4.17 -3.69 -48.23
CA ILE A 220 4.11 -5.04 -48.80
C ILE A 220 3.24 -5.95 -47.93
N GLU A 221 2.39 -6.75 -48.58
CA GLU A 221 1.55 -7.76 -47.98
C GLU A 221 1.81 -9.11 -48.66
N PHE A 222 1.36 -10.20 -48.02
CA PHE A 222 1.50 -11.56 -48.57
C PHE A 222 0.14 -12.17 -48.93
N SER A 223 -0.83 -11.35 -49.36
CA SER A 223 -2.18 -11.80 -49.74
C SER A 223 -2.19 -12.82 -50.88
N ASP A 224 -1.25 -12.70 -51.81
CA ASP A 224 -1.21 -13.53 -53.03
C ASP A 224 -0.35 -14.80 -52.88
N VAL A 225 0.34 -14.95 -51.75
CA VAL A 225 1.19 -16.11 -51.42
C VAL A 225 0.33 -17.22 -50.80
N GLU A 226 0.37 -18.44 -51.34
CA GLU A 226 -0.37 -19.59 -50.82
C GLU A 226 0.56 -20.50 -50.00
N TRP A 227 0.14 -20.90 -48.80
CA TRP A 227 0.74 -22.02 -48.08
C TRP A 227 -0.24 -23.18 -47.97
N LYS A 228 0.26 -24.39 -48.20
CA LYS A 228 -0.48 -25.64 -48.01
C LYS A 228 0.34 -26.62 -47.21
N LYS A 229 -0.26 -27.24 -46.19
CA LYS A 229 0.35 -28.35 -45.45
C LYS A 229 0.73 -29.51 -46.35
N SER A 230 -0.09 -29.78 -47.38
CA SER A 230 0.21 -30.80 -48.40
C SER A 230 1.52 -30.56 -49.15
N ASN A 231 2.01 -29.32 -49.17
CA ASN A 231 3.24 -28.91 -49.85
C ASN A 231 4.40 -28.68 -48.85
N GLY A 232 4.31 -29.28 -47.66
CA GLY A 232 5.37 -29.21 -46.63
C GLY A 232 5.42 -27.91 -45.84
N LYS A 233 4.41 -27.04 -45.95
CA LYS A 233 4.31 -25.81 -45.14
C LYS A 233 3.66 -26.10 -43.78
N PRO A 234 3.99 -25.34 -42.72
CA PRO A 234 3.53 -25.66 -41.36
C PRO A 234 2.04 -25.41 -41.14
N LEU A 235 1.42 -24.50 -41.90
CA LEU A 235 0.01 -24.12 -41.80
C LEU A 235 -0.58 -23.90 -43.20
N ASP A 236 -1.91 -23.95 -43.29
CA ASP A 236 -2.63 -23.62 -44.52
C ASP A 236 -2.98 -22.11 -44.53
N LYS A 237 -2.70 -21.45 -45.65
CA LYS A 237 -3.06 -20.06 -45.90
C LYS A 237 -3.49 -19.90 -47.36
N PRO A 238 -4.79 -19.65 -47.63
CA PRO A 238 -5.29 -19.48 -49.00
C PRO A 238 -4.90 -18.12 -49.60
N LYS A 239 -4.94 -18.03 -50.94
CA LYS A 239 -4.80 -16.76 -51.66
C LYS A 239 -5.95 -15.80 -51.34
N GLY A 240 -5.67 -14.50 -51.34
CA GLY A 240 -6.63 -13.43 -51.01
C GLY A 240 -6.77 -13.15 -49.51
N GLN A 241 -6.11 -13.93 -48.66
CA GLN A 241 -6.07 -13.72 -47.21
C GLN A 241 -4.77 -13.02 -46.84
N ASN A 242 -4.73 -11.97 -46.02
CA ASN A 242 -3.48 -11.27 -45.64
C ASN A 242 -2.98 -11.58 -44.21
N TRP A 243 -3.42 -12.69 -43.64
CA TRP A 243 -3.03 -13.17 -42.31
C TRP A 243 -2.80 -14.68 -42.34
N ILE A 244 -2.11 -15.22 -41.34
CA ILE A 244 -1.93 -16.66 -41.13
C ILE A 244 -2.54 -17.06 -39.77
N GLU A 245 -3.16 -18.24 -39.71
CA GLU A 245 -3.90 -18.74 -38.54
C GLU A 245 -3.31 -20.03 -38.01
N TYR A 246 -3.33 -20.21 -36.68
CA TYR A 246 -3.13 -21.50 -36.03
C TYR A 246 -4.50 -22.08 -35.58
N PRO A 247 -5.17 -22.94 -36.40
CA PRO A 247 -6.58 -23.30 -36.16
C PRO A 247 -6.80 -24.09 -34.87
N GLU A 248 -5.82 -24.91 -34.47
CA GLU A 248 -5.84 -25.65 -33.21
C GLU A 248 -5.84 -24.69 -32.01
N MET A 249 -5.00 -23.66 -32.05
CA MET A 249 -4.97 -22.63 -30.99
C MET A 249 -6.19 -21.73 -31.04
N THR A 250 -6.76 -21.44 -32.22
CA THR A 250 -8.06 -20.74 -32.31
C THR A 250 -9.17 -21.55 -31.65
N LYS A 251 -9.20 -22.88 -31.85
CA LYS A 251 -10.19 -23.75 -31.22
C LYS A 251 -10.10 -23.75 -29.69
N GLU A 252 -8.88 -23.66 -29.14
CA GLU A 252 -8.65 -23.72 -27.70
C GLU A 252 -8.68 -22.34 -27.01
N TYR A 253 -8.12 -21.32 -27.64
CA TYR A 253 -7.86 -19.99 -27.06
C TYR A 253 -8.49 -18.82 -27.82
N GLY A 254 -9.25 -19.07 -28.88
CA GLY A 254 -9.96 -18.05 -29.67
C GLY A 254 -11.02 -17.26 -28.90
N ILE A 255 -11.71 -16.35 -29.60
CA ILE A 255 -12.79 -15.52 -29.07
C ILE A 255 -14.12 -16.26 -29.24
N PRO A 256 -14.85 -16.59 -28.16
CA PRO A 256 -16.15 -17.25 -28.26
C PRO A 256 -17.17 -16.31 -28.93
N SER A 257 -17.77 -16.72 -30.05
CA SER A 257 -18.81 -15.96 -30.73
C SER A 257 -19.76 -16.89 -31.50
N ASN A 258 -21.06 -16.81 -31.21
CA ASN A 258 -22.13 -17.55 -31.90
C ASN A 258 -21.84 -19.06 -32.10
N GLY A 259 -21.35 -19.73 -31.05
CA GLY A 259 -21.07 -21.17 -31.08
C GLY A 259 -19.82 -21.59 -31.85
N LYS A 260 -18.97 -20.62 -32.26
CA LYS A 260 -17.67 -20.86 -32.89
C LYS A 260 -16.58 -20.07 -32.17
N MET A 261 -15.33 -20.50 -32.33
CA MET A 261 -14.17 -19.77 -31.85
C MET A 261 -13.59 -18.95 -32.99
N LEU A 262 -13.58 -17.62 -32.85
CA LEU A 262 -12.95 -16.71 -33.80
C LEU A 262 -11.46 -16.52 -33.47
N PRO A 263 -10.58 -16.34 -34.46
CA PRO A 263 -9.16 -16.13 -34.21
C PRO A 263 -8.87 -14.78 -33.53
N ARG A 264 -7.92 -14.76 -32.60
CA ARG A 264 -7.38 -13.53 -31.97
C ARG A 264 -6.30 -12.95 -32.88
N LYS A 265 -6.60 -11.85 -33.57
CA LYS A 265 -5.73 -11.25 -34.60
C LYS A 265 -4.93 -10.05 -34.09
N THR A 266 -3.68 -9.93 -34.49
CA THR A 266 -2.89 -8.69 -34.37
C THR A 266 -2.00 -8.47 -35.59
N VAL A 267 -1.33 -7.30 -35.66
CA VAL A 267 -0.48 -6.87 -36.77
C VAL A 267 0.97 -6.77 -36.30
N VAL A 268 1.91 -7.25 -37.12
CA VAL A 268 3.36 -7.06 -36.97
C VAL A 268 3.93 -6.39 -38.21
N VAL A 269 4.92 -5.53 -38.04
CA VAL A 269 5.59 -4.79 -39.13
C VAL A 269 7.05 -5.22 -39.19
N PHE A 270 7.55 -5.47 -40.40
CA PHE A 270 8.94 -5.81 -40.71
C PHE A 270 9.45 -4.82 -41.76
N ASP A 271 10.07 -3.73 -41.31
CA ASP A 271 10.50 -2.62 -42.16
C ASP A 271 11.64 -2.98 -43.13
N ASP A 272 12.33 -4.09 -42.89
CA ASP A 272 13.45 -4.62 -43.69
C ASP A 272 13.02 -5.63 -44.77
N VAL A 273 11.78 -6.12 -44.73
CA VAL A 273 11.34 -7.24 -45.59
C VAL A 273 10.69 -6.74 -46.87
N GLU A 274 11.33 -7.05 -47.99
CA GLU A 274 10.89 -6.67 -49.35
C GLU A 274 10.23 -7.82 -50.13
N ASP A 275 10.34 -9.07 -49.66
CA ASP A 275 9.75 -10.25 -50.31
C ASP A 275 8.51 -10.78 -49.56
N ALA A 276 7.43 -11.05 -50.30
CA ALA A 276 6.16 -11.50 -49.72
C ALA A 276 6.21 -12.92 -49.15
N SER A 277 7.08 -13.80 -49.68
CA SER A 277 7.23 -15.18 -49.18
C SER A 277 8.06 -15.22 -47.90
N GLU A 278 9.12 -14.41 -47.84
CA GLU A 278 9.90 -14.17 -46.63
C GLU A 278 9.04 -13.52 -45.54
N LEU A 279 8.22 -12.53 -45.91
CA LEU A 279 7.28 -11.87 -45.01
C LEU A 279 6.31 -12.87 -44.37
N LEU A 280 5.73 -13.77 -45.16
CA LEU A 280 4.85 -14.82 -44.65
C LEU A 280 5.59 -15.78 -43.71
N GLN A 281 6.84 -16.15 -44.03
CA GLN A 281 7.66 -17.00 -43.16
C GLN A 281 7.96 -16.33 -41.81
N LYS A 282 8.46 -15.07 -41.81
CA LYS A 282 8.70 -14.31 -40.58
C LYS A 282 7.41 -14.09 -39.76
N THR A 283 6.28 -13.86 -40.43
CA THR A 283 4.97 -13.74 -39.78
C THR A 283 4.54 -15.04 -39.11
N TYR A 284 4.82 -16.20 -39.71
CA TYR A 284 4.57 -17.50 -39.09
C TYR A 284 5.45 -17.74 -37.87
N ASP A 285 6.75 -17.45 -37.97
CA ASP A 285 7.69 -17.66 -36.87
C ASP A 285 7.26 -16.84 -35.63
N GLN A 286 6.77 -15.62 -35.85
CA GLN A 286 6.21 -14.77 -34.79
C GLN A 286 4.85 -15.29 -34.25
N LEU A 287 3.98 -15.80 -35.11
CA LEU A 287 2.71 -16.40 -34.69
C LEU A 287 2.94 -17.64 -33.82
N ALA A 288 3.89 -18.51 -34.19
CA ALA A 288 4.22 -19.71 -33.43
C ALA A 288 4.68 -19.38 -31.99
N TYR A 289 5.29 -18.22 -31.79
CA TYR A 289 5.66 -17.70 -30.47
C TYR A 289 4.45 -17.19 -29.67
N TYR A 290 3.58 -16.36 -30.28
CA TYR A 290 2.45 -15.74 -29.59
C TYR A 290 1.23 -16.65 -29.40
N CYS A 291 1.15 -17.77 -30.12
CA CYS A 291 -0.02 -18.64 -30.08
C CYS A 291 -0.05 -19.60 -28.90
N ARG A 292 1.03 -19.70 -28.11
CA ARG A 292 1.09 -20.55 -26.91
C ARG A 292 0.98 -19.72 -25.62
N PRO A 293 0.33 -20.24 -24.56
CA PRO A 293 0.42 -19.65 -23.23
C PRO A 293 1.89 -19.63 -22.77
N LEU A 294 2.37 -18.48 -22.30
CA LEU A 294 3.72 -18.37 -21.77
C LEU A 294 3.77 -18.88 -20.34
N VAL A 295 4.82 -19.63 -19.99
CA VAL A 295 4.92 -20.30 -18.70
C VAL A 295 6.28 -20.07 -18.06
N GLN A 296 6.31 -19.37 -16.92
CA GLN A 296 7.52 -19.17 -16.12
C GLN A 296 7.56 -20.13 -14.94
N PHE A 297 8.78 -20.55 -14.57
CA PHE A 297 9.10 -21.36 -13.40
C PHE A 297 10.31 -20.74 -12.70
N SER A 298 10.40 -20.90 -11.37
CA SER A 298 11.59 -20.52 -10.60
C SER A 298 11.99 -21.68 -9.70
N THR A 299 13.29 -21.84 -9.47
CA THR A 299 13.86 -22.83 -8.56
C THR A 299 15.02 -22.23 -7.77
N GLU A 300 15.15 -22.63 -6.52
CA GLU A 300 16.25 -22.24 -5.63
C GLU A 300 17.01 -23.52 -5.27
N ILE A 301 18.26 -23.65 -5.74
CA ILE A 301 19.04 -24.89 -5.61
C ILE A 301 20.44 -24.55 -5.10
N LEU A 302 20.93 -25.35 -4.15
CA LEU A 302 22.36 -25.40 -3.84
C LEU A 302 23.05 -26.23 -4.94
N GLY A 303 23.57 -25.53 -5.96
CA GLY A 303 24.27 -26.12 -7.12
C GLY A 303 23.46 -26.16 -8.43
N SER A 304 22.94 -25.02 -8.90
CA SER A 304 22.15 -24.96 -10.13
C SER A 304 22.97 -25.25 -11.40
N ASP A 305 22.25 -25.44 -12.51
CA ASP A 305 22.81 -25.50 -13.86
C ASP A 305 23.18 -24.08 -14.38
N SER A 306 24.03 -23.98 -15.41
CA SER A 306 24.50 -22.69 -15.95
C SER A 306 23.41 -21.95 -16.74
N ILE A 307 23.55 -20.62 -16.81
CA ILE A 307 22.71 -19.76 -17.67
C ILE A 307 22.69 -20.32 -19.10
N GLY A 308 21.51 -20.35 -19.70
CA GLY A 308 21.29 -20.84 -21.06
C GLY A 308 21.12 -22.36 -21.19
N ASN A 309 21.45 -23.17 -20.16
CA ASN A 309 21.30 -24.63 -20.24
C ASN A 309 19.83 -25.05 -20.39
N THR A 310 19.59 -26.10 -21.18
CA THR A 310 18.28 -26.71 -21.35
C THR A 310 18.15 -27.91 -20.41
N VAL A 311 17.13 -27.86 -19.55
CA VAL A 311 16.88 -28.80 -18.46
C VAL A 311 15.50 -29.43 -18.59
N SER A 312 15.30 -30.62 -18.04
CA SER A 312 14.00 -31.31 -18.10
C SER A 312 13.22 -31.14 -16.80
N ILE A 313 11.96 -30.72 -16.88
CA ILE A 313 11.06 -30.60 -15.72
C ILE A 313 10.04 -31.74 -15.74
N HIS A 314 9.96 -32.46 -14.62
CA HIS A 314 9.03 -33.56 -14.39
C HIS A 314 8.02 -33.22 -13.29
N ARG A 315 6.73 -33.23 -13.65
CA ARG A 315 5.60 -33.04 -12.74
C ARG A 315 4.71 -34.27 -12.80
N GLY A 316 5.12 -35.32 -12.08
CA GLY A 316 4.41 -36.60 -12.04
C GLY A 316 2.98 -36.48 -11.49
N ASP A 317 2.75 -35.54 -10.57
CA ASP A 317 1.44 -35.21 -9.98
C ASP A 317 0.41 -34.70 -11.01
N ARG A 318 0.87 -34.13 -12.13
CA ARG A 318 -0.01 -33.58 -13.16
C ARG A 318 0.26 -34.12 -14.57
N ASN A 319 1.08 -35.17 -14.65
CA ASN A 319 1.36 -35.91 -15.88
C ASN A 319 1.87 -35.03 -17.04
N TYR A 320 2.76 -34.07 -16.76
CA TYR A 320 3.44 -33.29 -17.81
C TYR A 320 4.95 -33.24 -17.62
N HIS A 321 5.64 -33.43 -18.75
CA HIS A 321 7.09 -33.47 -18.90
C HIS A 321 7.46 -32.48 -19.99
N TYR A 322 8.34 -31.53 -19.72
CA TYR A 322 8.80 -30.63 -20.78
C TYR A 322 10.23 -30.16 -20.50
N GLN A 323 10.94 -29.88 -21.59
CA GLN A 323 12.27 -29.28 -21.54
C GLN A 323 12.14 -27.77 -21.56
N THR A 324 13.00 -27.09 -20.81
CA THR A 324 13.00 -25.65 -20.73
C THR A 324 14.40 -25.09 -20.53
N ARG A 325 14.58 -23.82 -20.89
CA ARG A 325 15.85 -23.13 -20.80
C ARG A 325 15.98 -22.36 -19.49
N VAL A 326 17.18 -22.35 -18.92
CA VAL A 326 17.56 -21.42 -17.85
C VAL A 326 17.78 -20.05 -18.48
N PHE A 327 16.85 -19.12 -18.27
CA PHE A 327 16.96 -17.76 -18.83
C PHE A 327 17.47 -16.72 -17.82
N LYS A 328 17.44 -17.03 -16.52
CA LYS A 328 18.02 -16.17 -15.47
C LYS A 328 18.69 -17.01 -14.40
N VAL A 329 19.86 -16.56 -13.94
CA VAL A 329 20.62 -17.14 -12.82
C VAL A 329 21.01 -16.02 -11.87
N VAL A 330 20.74 -16.21 -10.58
CA VAL A 330 21.20 -15.37 -9.48
C VAL A 330 22.12 -16.23 -8.62
N THR A 331 23.39 -15.89 -8.60
CA THR A 331 24.43 -16.63 -7.87
C THR A 331 24.91 -15.77 -6.72
N ASP A 332 24.76 -16.26 -5.49
CA ASP A 332 25.45 -15.70 -4.33
C ASP A 332 26.77 -16.45 -4.14
N HIS A 333 27.87 -15.76 -4.42
CA HIS A 333 29.22 -16.30 -4.38
C HIS A 333 29.73 -16.55 -2.95
N VAL A 334 29.07 -16.00 -1.92
CA VAL A 334 29.46 -16.16 -0.51
C VAL A 334 28.97 -17.49 0.05
N ASN A 335 27.67 -17.77 -0.11
CA ASN A 335 27.04 -18.97 0.45
C ASN A 335 26.81 -20.07 -0.60
N GLY A 336 27.14 -19.83 -1.86
CA GLY A 336 26.99 -20.77 -2.96
C GLY A 336 25.53 -21.06 -3.36
N ARG A 337 24.57 -20.24 -2.89
CA ARG A 337 23.17 -20.35 -3.29
C ARG A 337 23.03 -19.89 -4.73
N VAL A 338 22.33 -20.70 -5.53
CA VAL A 338 22.04 -20.34 -6.91
C VAL A 338 20.55 -20.48 -7.18
N GLN A 339 19.92 -19.37 -7.55
CA GLN A 339 18.53 -19.34 -7.98
C GLN A 339 18.48 -19.30 -9.50
N ALA A 340 17.80 -20.27 -10.10
CA ALA A 340 17.59 -20.32 -11.54
C ALA A 340 16.11 -20.05 -11.87
N SER A 341 15.87 -19.21 -12.88
CA SER A 341 14.55 -19.08 -13.50
C SER A 341 14.55 -19.80 -14.83
N LEU A 342 13.51 -20.60 -15.02
CA LEU A 342 13.34 -21.54 -16.11
C LEU A 342 12.01 -21.24 -16.80
N GLY A 343 11.86 -21.53 -18.08
CA GLY A 343 10.60 -21.28 -18.80
C GLY A 343 10.65 -20.03 -19.66
N ASP A 344 9.49 -19.46 -19.91
CA ASP A 344 9.34 -18.19 -20.60
C ASP A 344 9.59 -17.04 -19.61
N ASN A 345 10.35 -16.03 -20.02
CA ASN A 345 10.58 -14.84 -19.22
C ASN A 345 9.36 -13.90 -19.32
N LEU A 346 8.48 -13.94 -18.30
CA LEU A 346 7.25 -13.14 -18.25
C LEU A 346 7.46 -11.71 -17.75
N SER A 347 8.66 -11.38 -17.26
CA SER A 347 8.97 -10.07 -16.67
C SER A 347 9.00 -8.92 -17.70
N GLY A 348 9.03 -9.25 -18.99
CA GLY A 348 9.04 -8.29 -20.10
C GLY A 348 7.68 -7.67 -20.48
N ASN A 349 6.55 -8.21 -19.99
CA ASN A 349 5.20 -7.75 -20.39
C ASN A 349 4.51 -6.80 -19.40
N SER A 350 5.19 -6.37 -18.33
CA SER A 350 4.59 -5.43 -17.39
C SER A 350 4.54 -4.03 -18.00
N ILE A 351 3.33 -3.55 -18.31
CA ILE A 351 2.95 -2.18 -18.71
C ILE A 351 3.74 -1.09 -17.97
N ASN A 352 4.14 -1.33 -16.72
CA ASN A 352 4.93 -0.37 -15.93
C ASN A 352 6.32 -0.08 -16.51
N ARG A 353 6.96 -1.01 -17.24
CA ARG A 353 8.26 -0.76 -17.88
C ARG A 353 8.14 -0.20 -19.30
N GLN A 354 7.06 -0.50 -20.02
CA GLN A 354 6.73 0.21 -21.28
C GLN A 354 6.41 1.70 -21.02
N LEU A 355 5.74 2.03 -19.90
CA LEU A 355 5.56 3.41 -19.45
C LEU A 355 6.89 4.07 -19.03
N SER A 356 7.80 3.32 -18.39
CA SER A 356 9.15 3.81 -18.09
C SER A 356 10.04 3.96 -19.33
N GLN A 357 9.88 3.13 -20.36
CA GLN A 357 10.56 3.26 -21.66
C GLN A 357 9.95 4.39 -22.50
N VAL A 358 8.65 4.66 -22.39
CA VAL A 358 8.06 5.86 -22.99
C VAL A 358 8.56 7.11 -22.26
N GLN A 359 8.70 7.09 -20.93
CA GLN A 359 9.32 8.19 -20.18
C GLN A 359 10.83 8.34 -20.41
N SER A 360 11.58 7.26 -20.57
CA SER A 360 13.01 7.31 -20.89
C SER A 360 13.22 7.76 -22.34
N ASN A 361 12.42 7.27 -23.29
CA ASN A 361 12.47 7.74 -24.69
C ASN A 361 12.03 9.22 -24.81
N ILE A 362 11.11 9.70 -23.96
CA ILE A 362 10.79 11.13 -23.85
C ILE A 362 11.96 11.92 -23.27
N SER A 363 12.71 11.35 -22.32
CA SER A 363 13.90 11.96 -21.72
C SER A 363 15.11 11.95 -22.67
N ASP A 364 15.24 10.91 -23.50
CA ASP A 364 16.27 10.79 -24.55
C ASP A 364 15.97 11.66 -25.77
N LEU A 365 14.69 11.93 -26.06
CA LEU A 365 14.29 12.95 -27.03
C LEU A 365 14.66 14.37 -26.58
N ASP A 366 14.67 14.64 -25.26
CA ASP A 366 15.05 15.95 -24.73
C ASP A 366 16.59 16.15 -24.74
N ASN A 367 17.35 15.05 -24.68
CA ASN A 367 18.82 15.04 -24.79
C ASN A 367 19.33 15.04 -26.24
N ASN A 368 18.51 14.61 -27.23
CA ASN A 368 18.84 14.62 -28.66
C ASN A 368 18.25 15.83 -29.42
N LYS A 369 18.14 16.99 -28.77
CA LYS A 369 17.95 18.24 -29.51
C LYS A 369 19.22 18.53 -30.31
N MET A 370 19.15 18.35 -31.63
CA MET A 370 20.09 18.99 -32.56
C MET A 370 20.21 20.46 -32.19
N THR A 371 21.44 20.92 -31.94
CA THR A 371 21.71 22.33 -31.70
C THR A 371 21.42 23.12 -32.98
N PHE A 372 20.91 24.34 -32.79
CA PHE A 372 20.35 25.26 -33.79
C PHE A 372 21.29 25.65 -34.96
N TYR A 373 22.51 25.12 -35.07
CA TYR A 373 23.57 25.71 -35.90
C TYR A 373 24.04 24.89 -37.13
N ASP A 374 23.55 23.67 -37.36
CA ASP A 374 24.18 22.78 -38.36
C ASP A 374 23.38 22.51 -39.66
N SER A 375 22.53 23.43 -40.14
CA SER A 375 22.09 23.32 -41.54
C SER A 375 21.90 24.66 -42.26
N THR A 376 22.74 24.86 -43.26
CA THR A 376 22.72 25.98 -44.22
C THR A 376 21.50 25.97 -45.16
N GLU A 377 20.59 25.01 -45.04
CA GLU A 377 19.32 24.95 -45.78
C GLU A 377 18.14 25.62 -45.05
N ILE A 378 18.27 25.91 -43.74
CA ILE A 378 17.20 26.57 -42.98
C ILE A 378 17.02 28.05 -43.35
N GLY A 379 18.06 28.71 -43.88
CA GLY A 379 17.99 30.14 -44.25
C GLY A 379 16.99 30.45 -45.38
N LYS A 380 16.62 29.47 -46.20
CA LYS A 380 15.57 29.62 -47.24
C LYS A 380 14.17 29.30 -46.72
N TYR A 381 14.04 28.30 -45.86
CA TYR A 381 12.75 27.93 -45.26
C TYR A 381 12.29 28.94 -44.19
N GLN A 382 13.22 29.52 -43.42
CA GLN A 382 12.93 30.59 -42.46
C GLN A 382 12.31 31.82 -43.13
N ASP A 383 12.74 32.12 -44.35
CA ASP A 383 12.29 33.27 -45.11
C ASP A 383 10.85 33.11 -45.66
N ASP A 384 10.46 31.89 -46.03
CA ASP A 384 9.11 31.56 -46.50
C ASP A 384 8.12 31.26 -45.37
N ILE A 385 8.60 30.75 -44.23
CA ILE A 385 7.80 30.48 -43.03
C ILE A 385 7.56 31.78 -42.23
N MET A 386 8.53 32.70 -42.17
CA MET A 386 8.35 33.97 -41.44
C MET A 386 7.47 35.00 -42.18
N ARG A 387 7.36 34.94 -43.50
CA ARG A 387 6.68 36.00 -44.30
C ARG A 387 5.33 35.61 -44.90
N GLY A 388 4.77 34.47 -44.52
CA GLY A 388 3.48 34.00 -45.02
C GLY A 388 3.48 33.81 -46.54
N ALA A 389 4.13 32.74 -47.03
CA ALA A 389 3.99 32.22 -48.40
C ALA A 389 3.90 33.27 -49.54
N GLY A 390 5.03 33.90 -49.86
CA GLY A 390 5.22 34.63 -51.12
C GLY A 390 4.20 35.74 -51.40
N ALA A 391 4.09 36.14 -52.68
CA ALA A 391 3.31 37.30 -53.13
C ALA A 391 1.78 37.23 -52.88
N ASN A 392 1.27 36.24 -52.14
CA ASN A 392 -0.15 35.96 -51.99
C ASN A 392 -0.68 35.80 -50.54
N GLY A 393 0.10 36.11 -49.51
CA GLY A 393 -0.41 36.40 -48.15
C GLY A 393 -0.89 35.17 -47.37
N GLY A 394 -0.30 34.97 -46.19
CA GLY A 394 -0.76 34.00 -45.19
C GLY A 394 -1.56 34.67 -44.08
N SER A 395 -2.32 33.89 -43.30
CA SER A 395 -3.05 34.37 -42.11
C SER A 395 -2.14 34.75 -40.93
N ILE A 396 -0.82 34.68 -41.10
CA ILE A 396 0.21 34.97 -40.09
C ILE A 396 1.35 35.75 -40.76
N TYR A 397 1.78 36.85 -40.15
CA TYR A 397 2.90 37.70 -40.57
C TYR A 397 3.90 37.88 -39.42
N MET A 398 5.19 37.60 -39.67
CA MET A 398 6.27 38.08 -38.79
C MET A 398 6.73 39.45 -39.30
N VAL A 399 6.64 40.44 -38.43
CA VAL A 399 6.88 41.85 -38.77
C VAL A 399 8.18 42.27 -38.10
N ASN A 400 9.14 42.77 -38.87
CA ASN A 400 10.38 43.31 -38.31
C ASN A 400 10.23 44.78 -37.89
N GLY A 401 11.24 45.31 -37.19
CA GLY A 401 11.20 46.68 -36.68
C GLY A 401 11.10 47.76 -37.76
N ILE A 402 11.59 47.49 -38.97
CA ILE A 402 11.48 48.39 -40.12
C ILE A 402 10.03 48.42 -40.63
N GLU A 403 9.39 47.26 -40.76
CA GLU A 403 8.01 47.10 -41.24
C GLU A 403 6.96 47.62 -40.25
N ALA A 404 7.22 47.49 -38.96
CA ALA A 404 6.40 48.09 -37.90
C ALA A 404 6.71 49.59 -37.67
N GLY A 405 7.75 50.14 -38.32
CA GLY A 405 8.10 51.55 -38.24
C GLY A 405 8.70 51.98 -36.89
N VAL A 406 9.23 51.02 -36.12
CA VAL A 406 9.71 51.23 -34.74
C VAL A 406 11.22 51.13 -34.59
N SER A 407 11.95 50.51 -35.55
CA SER A 407 13.41 50.42 -35.52
C SER A 407 14.03 50.18 -36.92
N GLN A 408 15.36 50.17 -37.01
CA GLN A 408 16.10 49.83 -38.22
C GLN A 408 16.53 48.34 -38.26
N SER A 409 16.07 47.53 -37.30
CA SER A 409 16.44 46.11 -37.21
C SER A 409 15.58 45.26 -38.14
N ARG A 410 16.22 44.29 -38.81
CA ARG A 410 15.54 43.23 -39.57
C ARG A 410 15.09 42.06 -38.69
N GLU A 411 15.36 42.12 -37.40
CA GLU A 411 14.88 41.15 -36.43
C GLU A 411 13.36 41.27 -36.27
N THR A 412 12.70 40.14 -36.05
CA THR A 412 11.26 40.08 -35.78
C THR A 412 10.91 40.91 -34.55
N TYR A 413 10.01 41.87 -34.73
CA TYR A 413 9.50 42.77 -33.70
C TYR A 413 8.13 42.35 -33.18
N GLU A 414 7.22 41.97 -34.09
CA GLU A 414 5.87 41.51 -33.72
C GLU A 414 5.34 40.41 -34.64
N GLN A 415 4.44 39.58 -34.13
CA GLN A 415 3.70 38.57 -34.87
C GLN A 415 2.25 39.02 -35.01
N VAL A 416 1.72 38.93 -36.22
CA VAL A 416 0.36 39.35 -36.57
C VAL A 416 -0.40 38.15 -37.13
N PHE A 417 -1.47 37.76 -36.44
CA PHE A 417 -2.40 36.73 -36.88
C PHE A 417 -3.68 37.42 -37.34
N MET A 418 -4.29 36.97 -38.43
CA MET A 418 -5.48 37.59 -38.99
C MET A 418 -6.46 36.58 -39.59
N ASP A 419 -7.74 36.93 -39.62
CA ASP A 419 -8.86 36.04 -40.01
C ASP A 419 -9.05 35.87 -41.53
N GLY A 420 -8.14 36.41 -42.34
CA GLY A 420 -8.21 36.41 -43.81
C GLY A 420 -6.85 36.20 -44.45
N PRO A 421 -6.80 35.91 -45.77
CA PRO A 421 -5.54 35.62 -46.46
C PRO A 421 -4.68 36.87 -46.68
N LYS A 422 -5.23 38.08 -46.54
CA LYS A 422 -4.53 39.37 -46.70
C LYS A 422 -5.06 40.37 -45.69
N ILE A 423 -4.25 41.37 -45.31
CA ILE A 423 -4.62 42.42 -44.34
C ILE A 423 -5.92 43.13 -44.76
N GLN A 424 -6.05 43.47 -46.04
CA GLN A 424 -7.25 44.10 -46.60
C GLN A 424 -8.51 43.20 -46.58
N ASP A 425 -8.31 41.88 -46.53
CA ASP A 425 -9.39 40.89 -46.50
C ASP A 425 -9.78 40.50 -45.06
N SER A 426 -9.00 40.96 -44.08
CA SER A 426 -9.15 40.67 -42.66
C SER A 426 -9.91 41.76 -41.91
N GLN A 427 -10.56 41.34 -40.83
CA GLN A 427 -11.32 42.18 -39.91
C GLN A 427 -10.80 42.06 -38.47
N TYR A 428 -10.31 40.87 -38.10
CA TYR A 428 -9.86 40.54 -36.74
C TYR A 428 -8.39 40.17 -36.76
N PHE A 429 -7.64 40.75 -35.83
CA PHE A 429 -6.20 40.56 -35.73
C PHE A 429 -5.81 40.23 -34.28
N MET A 430 -4.87 39.30 -34.10
CA MET A 430 -4.15 39.08 -32.85
C MET A 430 -2.70 39.48 -33.05
N ILE A 431 -2.20 40.35 -32.18
CA ILE A 431 -0.82 40.85 -32.22
C ILE A 431 -0.09 40.35 -30.99
N GLN A 432 1.09 39.78 -31.21
CA GLN A 432 1.99 39.35 -30.16
C GLN A 432 3.35 40.02 -30.36
N ASN A 433 3.77 40.83 -29.39
CA ASN A 433 5.06 41.51 -29.44
C ASN A 433 5.65 41.68 -28.03
N ASN A 434 6.76 42.40 -27.93
CA ASN A 434 7.42 42.65 -26.65
C ASN A 434 6.56 43.45 -25.64
N THR A 435 5.42 44.02 -26.03
CA THR A 435 4.48 44.73 -25.14
C THR A 435 3.32 43.86 -24.63
N GLY A 436 3.14 42.66 -25.19
CA GLY A 436 2.11 41.69 -24.77
C GLY A 436 1.29 41.12 -25.93
N ILE A 437 0.09 40.59 -25.60
CA ILE A 437 -0.87 40.07 -26.59
C ILE A 437 -2.08 41.02 -26.66
N SER A 438 -2.43 41.43 -27.87
CA SER A 438 -3.53 42.35 -28.13
C SER A 438 -4.46 41.83 -29.22
N PHE A 439 -5.76 42.02 -29.03
CA PHE A 439 -6.74 41.81 -30.09
C PHE A 439 -7.12 43.16 -30.71
N LYS A 440 -7.10 43.20 -32.03
CA LYS A 440 -7.45 44.39 -32.81
C LYS A 440 -8.58 44.05 -33.78
N GLN A 441 -9.44 45.03 -34.04
CA GLN A 441 -10.54 44.89 -34.97
C GLN A 441 -10.65 46.15 -35.83
N CYS A 442 -10.85 45.97 -37.13
CA CYS A 442 -11.16 47.06 -38.05
C CYS A 442 -12.41 46.72 -38.88
N LYS A 443 -12.83 47.61 -39.78
CA LYS A 443 -13.75 47.23 -40.87
C LYS A 443 -12.94 46.53 -41.97
N LYS A 444 -13.52 45.54 -42.64
CA LYS A 444 -12.85 44.87 -43.77
C LYS A 444 -12.41 45.89 -44.83
N GLY A 445 -11.16 45.82 -45.28
CA GLY A 445 -10.55 46.77 -46.22
C GLY A 445 -10.09 48.10 -45.61
N GLN A 446 -10.26 48.32 -44.30
CA GLN A 446 -9.81 49.53 -43.62
C GLN A 446 -8.28 49.57 -43.46
N TRP A 447 -7.67 48.42 -43.19
CA TRP A 447 -6.22 48.28 -43.09
C TRP A 447 -5.70 47.59 -44.33
N THR A 448 -4.60 48.11 -44.88
CA THR A 448 -4.04 47.62 -46.17
C THR A 448 -2.58 47.26 -46.06
N THR A 449 -1.87 47.82 -45.07
CA THR A 449 -0.46 47.59 -44.79
C THR A 449 -0.26 47.03 -43.40
N ILE A 450 0.90 46.42 -43.17
CA ILE A 450 1.27 45.91 -41.84
C ILE A 450 1.42 47.03 -40.81
N GLN A 451 1.84 48.22 -41.26
CA GLN A 451 1.91 49.43 -40.45
C GLN A 451 0.51 49.90 -39.98
N ASP A 452 -0.53 49.72 -40.80
CA ASP A 452 -1.91 50.04 -40.40
C ASP A 452 -2.37 49.16 -39.25
N VAL A 453 -2.01 47.87 -39.30
CA VAL A 453 -2.30 46.91 -38.23
C VAL A 453 -1.52 47.27 -36.96
N HIS A 454 -0.24 47.62 -37.08
CA HIS A 454 0.58 48.07 -35.95
C HIS A 454 -0.01 49.31 -35.26
N ASN A 455 -0.44 50.30 -36.04
CA ASN A 455 -0.97 51.57 -35.52
C ASN A 455 -2.43 51.50 -35.06
N GLY A 456 -3.16 50.44 -35.42
CA GLY A 456 -4.58 50.26 -35.08
C GLY A 456 -4.84 50.24 -33.58
N ALA A 457 -5.98 50.80 -33.15
CA ALA A 457 -6.42 50.74 -31.76
C ALA A 457 -6.59 49.27 -31.31
N SER A 458 -6.21 48.97 -30.06
CA SER A 458 -6.20 47.62 -29.53
C SER A 458 -6.90 47.50 -28.19
N THR A 459 -7.51 46.35 -27.96
CA THR A 459 -7.89 45.90 -26.62
C THR A 459 -6.81 44.93 -26.15
N THR A 460 -5.98 45.34 -25.19
CA THR A 460 -4.90 44.49 -24.70
C THR A 460 -5.50 43.31 -23.94
N ALA A 461 -5.22 42.09 -24.38
CA ALA A 461 -5.69 40.87 -23.72
C ALA A 461 -4.78 40.48 -22.56
N TRP A 462 -3.46 40.71 -22.73
CA TRP A 462 -2.45 40.47 -21.71
C TRP A 462 -1.32 41.50 -21.83
N THR A 463 -1.09 42.28 -20.78
CA THR A 463 0.03 43.23 -20.65
C THR A 463 1.26 42.58 -20.02
N LEU A 464 2.45 43.16 -20.25
CA LEU A 464 3.72 42.72 -19.64
C LEU A 464 3.72 42.66 -18.10
N ASP A 465 2.94 43.52 -17.44
CA ASP A 465 2.81 43.54 -15.98
C ASP A 465 1.91 42.42 -15.43
N GLY A 466 1.50 41.49 -16.29
CA GLY A 466 0.71 40.32 -15.90
C GLY A 466 -0.80 40.58 -15.87
N THR A 467 -1.27 41.77 -16.25
CA THR A 467 -2.71 42.06 -16.27
C THR A 467 -3.40 41.36 -17.42
N PHE A 468 -4.25 40.39 -17.10
CA PHE A 468 -5.11 39.68 -18.06
C PHE A 468 -6.49 40.37 -18.12
N ASN A 469 -6.81 40.99 -19.25
CA ASN A 469 -8.08 41.70 -19.45
C ASN A 469 -9.14 40.75 -20.02
N ALA A 470 -9.77 39.96 -19.14
CA ALA A 470 -10.77 38.96 -19.51
C ALA A 470 -12.17 39.52 -19.83
N SER A 471 -12.32 40.82 -20.09
CA SER A 471 -13.63 41.46 -20.32
C SER A 471 -14.41 40.90 -21.53
N PHE A 472 -13.74 40.09 -22.38
CA PHE A 472 -14.34 39.35 -23.48
C PHE A 472 -14.81 37.92 -23.12
N ILE A 473 -14.45 37.38 -21.95
CA ILE A 473 -14.87 36.04 -21.50
C ILE A 473 -16.23 36.16 -20.82
N ALA A 474 -17.31 35.98 -21.59
CA ALA A 474 -18.68 36.10 -21.08
C ALA A 474 -19.16 34.88 -20.28
N ALA A 475 -18.53 33.70 -20.45
CA ALA A 475 -18.75 32.48 -19.66
C ALA A 475 -17.61 31.47 -19.88
N GLY A 476 -17.11 30.83 -18.82
CA GLY A 476 -16.08 29.78 -18.89
C GLY A 476 -15.45 29.44 -17.53
N ILE A 477 -14.72 28.31 -17.44
CA ILE A 477 -13.93 27.91 -16.27
C ILE A 477 -12.45 28.28 -16.53
N LEU A 478 -11.87 29.15 -15.70
CA LEU A 478 -10.42 29.40 -15.70
C LEU A 478 -9.75 28.39 -14.77
N ALA A 479 -9.15 27.34 -15.33
CA ALA A 479 -8.42 26.32 -14.56
C ALA A 479 -6.90 26.57 -14.64
N GLY A 480 -6.19 26.44 -13.51
CA GLY A 480 -4.71 26.48 -13.47
C GLY A 480 -4.06 27.84 -13.16
N VAL A 481 -4.82 28.88 -12.79
CA VAL A 481 -4.25 30.20 -12.42
C VAL A 481 -3.94 30.25 -10.93
N LEU A 482 -2.69 30.54 -10.56
CA LEU A 482 -2.31 30.91 -9.19
C LEU A 482 -2.75 32.35 -8.93
N ILE A 483 -3.95 32.54 -8.40
CA ILE A 483 -4.48 33.86 -8.05
C ILE A 483 -4.04 34.21 -6.63
N GLN A 484 -2.97 34.99 -6.48
CA GLN A 484 -2.49 35.49 -5.19
C GLN A 484 -2.86 36.97 -5.03
N GLY A 485 -3.56 37.31 -3.94
CA GLY A 485 -3.83 38.70 -3.55
C GLY A 485 -5.00 39.41 -4.27
N VAL A 486 -5.84 38.68 -5.01
CA VAL A 486 -6.98 39.26 -5.75
C VAL A 486 -8.31 38.72 -5.21
N VAL A 487 -9.36 39.55 -5.28
CA VAL A 487 -10.73 39.23 -4.85
C VAL A 487 -11.52 38.69 -6.05
N VAL A 488 -11.97 37.44 -6.00
CA VAL A 488 -12.86 36.84 -7.01
C VAL A 488 -14.26 36.72 -6.43
N LYS A 489 -15.27 37.26 -7.14
CA LYS A 489 -16.68 37.23 -6.73
C LYS A 489 -17.57 36.55 -7.76
N SER A 490 -18.47 35.69 -7.31
CA SER A 490 -19.63 35.29 -8.12
C SER A 490 -20.81 36.23 -7.84
N ILE A 491 -21.41 36.80 -8.89
CA ILE A 491 -22.51 37.76 -8.76
C ILE A 491 -23.72 37.26 -9.56
N GLY A 492 -24.90 37.35 -8.94
CA GLY A 492 -26.18 37.43 -9.65
C GLY A 492 -26.80 38.79 -9.32
N ASN A 493 -27.41 39.45 -10.30
CA ASN A 493 -27.93 40.84 -10.17
C ASN A 493 -29.03 41.05 -9.11
N ASN A 494 -29.41 40.02 -8.33
CA ASN A 494 -30.44 40.03 -7.27
C ASN A 494 -30.02 39.26 -5.99
N SER A 495 -28.74 39.00 -5.77
CA SER A 495 -28.29 38.11 -4.68
C SER A 495 -28.18 38.82 -3.32
N PHE A 496 -28.71 38.20 -2.25
CA PHE A 496 -28.50 38.64 -0.86
C PHE A 496 -27.08 38.33 -0.34
N PHE A 497 -26.36 37.44 -1.02
CA PHE A 497 -25.02 36.98 -0.67
C PHE A 497 -24.08 37.01 -1.87
N GLN A 498 -22.77 37.06 -1.60
CA GLN A 498 -21.68 36.92 -2.57
C GLN A 498 -20.71 35.83 -2.07
N SER A 499 -20.19 35.01 -2.98
CA SER A 499 -19.07 34.11 -2.68
C SER A 499 -17.77 34.79 -3.05
N VAL A 500 -16.81 34.84 -2.13
CA VAL A 500 -15.57 35.62 -2.28
C VAL A 500 -14.35 34.75 -2.01
N LEU A 501 -13.44 34.67 -2.98
CA LEU A 501 -12.09 34.12 -2.80
C LEU A 501 -11.11 35.28 -2.70
N SER A 502 -10.40 35.40 -1.58
CA SER A 502 -9.45 36.48 -1.34
C SER A 502 -8.43 36.08 -0.27
N ASN A 503 -7.16 36.43 -0.46
CA ASN A 503 -6.07 36.21 0.51
C ASN A 503 -5.99 34.77 1.07
N GLY A 504 -6.28 33.76 0.25
CA GLY A 504 -6.25 32.35 0.67
C GLY A 504 -7.46 31.87 1.47
N ALA A 505 -8.52 32.67 1.54
CA ALA A 505 -9.80 32.31 2.15
C ALA A 505 -10.93 32.24 1.11
N PHE A 506 -11.85 31.29 1.29
CA PHE A 506 -13.14 31.26 0.62
C PHE A 506 -14.23 31.68 1.61
N SER A 507 -14.97 32.74 1.32
CA SER A 507 -15.99 33.27 2.22
C SER A 507 -17.34 33.42 1.54
N ILE A 508 -18.39 33.22 2.33
CA ILE A 508 -19.75 33.62 1.99
C ILE A 508 -20.03 34.92 2.75
N GLU A 509 -20.34 35.97 2.02
CA GLU A 509 -20.55 37.31 2.58
C GLU A 509 -21.92 37.84 2.18
N GLN A 510 -22.44 38.79 2.96
CA GLN A 510 -23.56 39.63 2.52
C GLN A 510 -23.16 40.37 1.24
N TYR A 511 -24.10 40.47 0.30
CA TYR A 511 -23.83 41.19 -0.94
C TYR A 511 -23.44 42.65 -0.66
N LYS A 512 -22.31 43.07 -1.25
CA LYS A 512 -21.87 44.46 -1.24
C LYS A 512 -21.72 44.96 -2.66
N GLU A 513 -22.57 45.91 -3.03
CA GLU A 513 -22.48 46.59 -4.31
C GLU A 513 -21.13 47.30 -4.41
N THR A 514 -20.40 47.02 -5.49
CA THR A 514 -19.04 47.53 -5.73
C THR A 514 -19.07 48.58 -6.83
N LYS A 515 -18.76 49.83 -6.50
CA LYS A 515 -18.70 50.95 -7.46
C LYS A 515 -17.41 51.75 -7.24
N ASN A 516 -16.69 52.07 -8.32
CA ASN A 516 -15.52 52.96 -8.34
C ASN A 516 -14.40 52.58 -7.34
N VAL A 517 -13.94 51.32 -7.37
CA VAL A 517 -12.83 50.85 -6.51
C VAL A 517 -11.50 51.38 -7.04
N ASP A 518 -10.76 52.07 -6.19
CA ASP A 518 -9.38 52.45 -6.45
C ASP A 518 -8.44 51.35 -5.93
N TYR A 519 -8.05 50.43 -6.82
CA TYR A 519 -7.19 49.29 -6.50
C TYR A 519 -5.76 49.70 -6.08
N THR A 520 -5.39 50.98 -6.20
CA THR A 520 -4.08 51.47 -5.76
C THR A 520 -4.02 51.73 -4.26
N LYS A 521 -5.18 51.81 -3.57
CA LYS A 521 -5.22 52.02 -2.13
C LYS A 521 -4.89 50.74 -1.38
N PRO A 522 -4.04 50.75 -0.34
CA PRO A 522 -3.67 49.56 0.44
C PRO A 522 -4.86 48.77 1.03
N ASP A 523 -6.01 49.44 1.20
CA ASP A 523 -7.21 48.90 1.82
C ASP A 523 -8.40 48.76 0.85
N TRP A 524 -8.17 48.78 -0.47
CA TRP A 524 -9.20 48.67 -1.51
C TRP A 524 -10.13 47.45 -1.31
N GLN A 525 -9.62 46.38 -0.68
CA GLN A 525 -10.38 45.17 -0.36
C GLN A 525 -11.63 45.49 0.49
N LYS A 526 -11.58 46.50 1.36
CA LYS A 526 -12.74 46.91 2.17
C LYS A 526 -13.92 47.36 1.32
N ASP A 527 -13.66 47.90 0.12
CA ASP A 527 -14.70 48.45 -0.75
C ASP A 527 -15.44 47.36 -1.51
N VAL A 528 -14.87 46.15 -1.53
CA VAL A 528 -15.43 44.98 -2.22
C VAL A 528 -15.95 43.91 -1.24
N HIS A 529 -15.39 43.76 -0.05
CA HIS A 529 -15.86 42.76 0.93
C HIS A 529 -17.14 43.21 1.66
N GLY A 530 -18.11 42.29 1.79
CA GLY A 530 -19.33 42.45 2.57
C GLY A 530 -19.20 41.89 4.00
N GLY A 531 -20.30 41.90 4.76
CA GLY A 531 -20.32 41.28 6.09
C GLY A 531 -20.20 39.76 5.98
N LYS A 532 -19.16 39.17 6.59
CA LYS A 532 -18.91 37.72 6.50
C LYS A 532 -19.98 36.93 7.26
N VAL A 533 -20.48 35.88 6.61
CA VAL A 533 -21.45 34.91 7.15
C VAL A 533 -20.71 33.64 7.56
N GLY A 534 -19.84 33.14 6.67
CA GLY A 534 -18.97 32.00 6.93
C GLY A 534 -17.72 32.05 6.07
N GLU A 535 -16.63 31.41 6.52
CA GLU A 535 -15.33 31.47 5.85
C GLU A 535 -14.55 30.17 6.03
N PHE A 536 -13.92 29.70 4.97
CA PHE A 536 -12.92 28.63 4.96
C PHE A 536 -11.56 29.29 4.79
N ILE A 537 -10.70 29.14 5.79
CA ILE A 537 -9.39 29.80 5.82
C ILE A 537 -8.31 28.83 6.31
N GLY A 538 -7.10 28.97 5.78
CA GLY A 538 -5.93 28.30 6.34
C GLY A 538 -5.66 28.79 7.77
N THR A 539 -5.42 27.87 8.69
CA THR A 539 -5.00 28.24 10.05
C THR A 539 -3.49 28.30 10.13
N TYR A 540 -3.00 29.18 11.00
CA TYR A 540 -1.58 29.41 11.20
C TYR A 540 -1.28 29.44 12.70
N ASN A 541 -0.19 28.81 13.08
CA ASN A 541 0.31 28.89 14.44
C ASN A 541 1.07 30.22 14.61
N GLY A 542 0.51 31.13 15.42
CA GLY A 542 1.07 32.45 15.66
C GLY A 542 2.48 32.44 16.28
N ASP A 543 2.81 31.40 17.05
CA ASP A 543 4.10 31.27 17.73
C ASP A 543 5.18 30.73 16.78
N THR A 544 4.86 29.65 16.05
CA THR A 544 5.85 28.98 15.17
C THR A 544 5.94 29.59 13.79
N LYS A 545 5.07 30.54 13.51
CA LYS A 545 4.95 31.18 12.22
C LYS A 545 4.76 30.19 11.04
N LYS A 546 4.02 29.10 11.24
CA LYS A 546 3.75 28.07 10.23
C LYS A 546 2.27 27.78 10.04
N ALA A 547 1.88 27.48 8.79
CA ALA A 547 0.55 26.95 8.49
C ALA A 547 0.36 25.63 9.24
N ASN A 548 -0.77 25.48 9.94
CA ASN A 548 -1.04 24.34 10.81
C ASN A 548 -2.38 23.64 10.53
N GLY A 549 -3.15 24.11 9.53
CA GLY A 549 -4.41 23.47 9.17
C GLY A 549 -5.33 24.34 8.33
N SER A 550 -6.62 24.00 8.35
CA SER A 550 -7.70 24.75 7.71
C SER A 550 -8.91 24.74 8.64
N ALA A 551 -9.64 25.84 8.69
CA ALA A 551 -10.82 25.99 9.53
C ALA A 551 -12.02 26.50 8.72
N LEU A 552 -13.19 26.02 9.12
CA LEU A 552 -14.47 26.62 8.77
C LEU A 552 -14.91 27.49 9.94
N ILE A 553 -15.07 28.79 9.68
CA ILE A 553 -15.47 29.81 10.65
C ILE A 553 -16.91 30.20 10.35
N ASN A 554 -17.78 30.03 11.34
CA ASN A 554 -19.15 30.57 11.32
C ASN A 554 -19.20 31.85 12.16
N TYR A 555 -19.69 32.95 11.59
CA TYR A 555 -19.77 34.22 12.30
C TYR A 555 -21.04 34.27 13.18
N PRO A 556 -20.97 34.85 14.41
CA PRO A 556 -22.13 34.95 15.30
C PRO A 556 -23.34 35.60 14.63
N GLY A 557 -24.54 35.12 14.94
CA GLY A 557 -25.79 35.57 14.32
C GLY A 557 -26.23 34.75 13.11
N TYR A 558 -25.37 33.87 12.59
CA TYR A 558 -25.69 32.99 11.45
C TYR A 558 -25.65 31.51 11.84
N ILE A 559 -26.51 30.72 11.19
CA ILE A 559 -26.56 29.27 11.35
C ILE A 559 -25.61 28.65 10.32
N PHE A 560 -24.78 27.70 10.77
CA PHE A 560 -24.14 26.74 9.87
C PHE A 560 -24.79 25.38 10.07
N SER A 561 -25.20 24.70 9.00
CA SER A 561 -25.80 23.37 9.10
C SER A 561 -25.44 22.45 7.95
N ILE A 562 -25.27 21.17 8.27
CA ILE A 562 -25.21 20.07 7.30
C ILE A 562 -26.58 19.43 7.33
N ASN A 563 -27.25 19.38 6.18
CA ASN A 563 -28.64 18.91 6.09
C ASN A 563 -28.77 17.72 5.15
N GLN A 564 -29.68 16.81 5.49
CA GLN A 564 -30.16 15.75 4.61
C GLN A 564 -31.29 16.29 3.75
N ASP A 565 -31.20 16.11 2.43
CA ASP A 565 -32.28 16.46 1.50
C ASP A 565 -33.44 15.47 1.62
N ASN A 566 -34.67 15.99 1.67
CA ASN A 566 -35.90 15.21 1.70
C ASN A 566 -36.44 14.92 0.28
N GLY A 567 -35.74 15.33 -0.78
CA GLY A 567 -36.05 15.05 -2.19
C GLY A 567 -37.17 15.93 -2.78
N ASN A 568 -37.70 16.87 -1.98
CA ASN A 568 -38.76 17.81 -2.38
C ASN A 568 -38.32 19.28 -2.27
N GLY A 569 -37.01 19.53 -2.17
CA GLY A 569 -36.44 20.87 -1.97
C GLY A 569 -36.45 21.35 -0.52
N SER A 570 -36.96 20.55 0.43
CA SER A 570 -36.77 20.75 1.86
C SER A 570 -35.61 19.90 2.36
N SER A 571 -34.93 20.36 3.42
CA SER A 571 -33.86 19.59 4.05
C SER A 571 -33.99 19.61 5.58
N THR A 572 -33.43 18.60 6.22
CA THR A 572 -33.44 18.43 7.69
C THR A 572 -31.99 18.46 8.19
N PRO A 573 -31.63 19.29 9.19
CA PRO A 573 -30.26 19.31 9.69
C PRO A 573 -29.89 17.98 10.35
N VAL A 574 -28.66 17.52 10.13
CA VAL A 574 -28.01 16.42 10.86
C VAL A 574 -26.90 16.93 11.79
N PHE A 575 -26.28 18.06 11.42
CA PHE A 575 -25.39 18.85 12.28
C PHE A 575 -25.73 20.33 12.13
N GLN A 576 -25.71 21.09 13.23
CA GLN A 576 -25.97 22.52 13.20
C GLN A 576 -25.19 23.29 14.29
N VAL A 577 -24.56 24.38 13.90
CA VAL A 577 -24.12 25.45 14.81
C VAL A 577 -25.22 26.51 14.82
N PRO A 578 -25.92 26.72 15.95
CA PRO A 578 -27.01 27.69 16.02
C PRO A 578 -26.47 29.13 16.01
N SER A 579 -27.30 30.08 15.59
CA SER A 579 -26.93 31.50 15.46
C SER A 579 -26.54 32.19 16.77
N ASP A 580 -26.95 31.63 17.91
CA ASP A 580 -26.59 32.10 19.25
C ASP A 580 -25.31 31.45 19.82
N SER A 581 -24.63 30.64 19.01
CA SER A 581 -23.28 30.15 19.30
C SER A 581 -22.28 31.30 19.21
N THR A 582 -21.42 31.44 20.20
CA THR A 582 -20.39 32.49 20.27
C THR A 582 -19.05 31.89 20.69
N PHE A 583 -17.95 32.63 20.49
CA PHE A 583 -16.61 32.15 20.87
C PHE A 583 -16.52 31.72 22.35
N ASP A 584 -17.11 32.48 23.27
CA ASP A 584 -17.09 32.18 24.71
C ASP A 584 -18.15 31.15 25.15
N LYS A 585 -19.15 30.89 24.29
CA LYS A 585 -20.22 29.92 24.54
C LYS A 585 -20.47 29.13 23.25
N PRO A 586 -19.53 28.27 22.85
CA PRO A 586 -19.67 27.49 21.63
C PRO A 586 -20.80 26.48 21.80
N LYS A 587 -21.68 26.41 20.81
CA LYS A 587 -22.82 25.50 20.75
C LYS A 587 -22.80 24.76 19.43
N PHE A 588 -23.21 23.49 19.46
CA PHE A 588 -23.58 22.72 18.29
C PHE A 588 -24.72 21.77 18.64
N LYS A 589 -25.41 21.27 17.62
CA LYS A 589 -26.50 20.30 17.72
C LYS A 589 -26.26 19.19 16.70
N LEU A 590 -26.50 17.96 17.12
CA LEU A 590 -26.54 16.77 16.25
C LEU A 590 -27.99 16.27 16.23
N PHE A 591 -28.49 15.85 15.07
CA PHE A 591 -29.86 15.38 14.88
C PHE A 591 -29.87 14.06 14.12
N GLY A 592 -30.89 13.24 14.38
CA GLY A 592 -31.07 11.93 13.76
C GLY A 592 -30.33 10.80 14.48
N ASP A 593 -30.48 9.58 13.94
CA ASP A 593 -29.83 8.38 14.45
C ASP A 593 -28.39 8.30 13.91
N GLY A 594 -27.42 7.96 14.76
CA GLY A 594 -26.01 7.86 14.35
C GLY A 594 -25.15 7.09 15.34
N THR A 595 -24.06 6.52 14.83
CA THR A 595 -23.05 5.79 15.62
C THR A 595 -21.75 6.59 15.63
N LEU A 596 -21.12 6.75 16.80
CA LEU A 596 -19.78 7.31 16.94
C LEU A 596 -18.81 6.15 17.23
N GLN A 597 -17.71 6.07 16.50
CA GLN A 597 -16.70 5.03 16.63
C GLN A 597 -15.37 5.66 17.08
N GLY A 598 -14.76 5.10 18.12
CA GLY A 598 -13.53 5.62 18.76
C GLY A 598 -13.78 6.28 20.12
N ASP A 599 -12.72 6.79 20.75
CA ASP A 599 -12.78 7.42 22.07
C ASP A 599 -13.40 8.83 21.98
N ILE A 600 -14.44 9.08 22.76
CA ILE A 600 -15.03 10.42 22.91
C ILE A 600 -14.51 11.02 24.21
N ASN A 601 -13.58 11.98 24.13
CA ASN A 601 -13.07 12.69 25.30
C ASN A 601 -13.89 13.96 25.58
N ILE A 602 -14.64 13.96 26.68
CA ILE A 602 -15.49 15.10 27.08
C ILE A 602 -14.82 15.85 28.24
N LYS A 603 -14.32 17.05 27.95
CA LYS A 603 -13.84 17.99 28.97
C LYS A 603 -15.00 18.86 29.47
N GLY A 604 -15.81 18.30 30.36
CA GLY A 604 -17.01 18.94 30.90
C GLY A 604 -18.02 17.93 31.41
N ASN A 605 -19.28 18.35 31.56
CA ASN A 605 -20.38 17.45 31.93
C ASN A 605 -21.03 16.86 30.65
N PHE A 606 -21.19 15.53 30.59
CA PHE A 606 -21.99 14.88 29.56
C PHE A 606 -23.41 14.64 30.07
N TYR A 607 -24.43 14.89 29.26
CA TYR A 607 -25.83 14.66 29.64
C TYR A 607 -26.55 13.83 28.59
N VAL A 608 -27.30 12.83 29.02
CA VAL A 608 -28.23 12.06 28.17
C VAL A 608 -29.63 12.28 28.72
N ASN A 609 -30.55 12.80 27.89
CA ASN A 609 -31.93 13.16 28.29
C ASN A 609 -32.01 14.08 29.54
N GLY A 610 -31.07 15.02 29.67
CA GLY A 610 -31.01 15.95 30.82
C GLY A 610 -30.39 15.36 32.09
N VAL A 611 -29.98 14.09 32.09
CA VAL A 611 -29.30 13.42 33.20
C VAL A 611 -27.80 13.47 32.99
N LYS A 612 -27.04 13.92 33.99
CA LYS A 612 -25.57 13.95 33.92
C LYS A 612 -25.04 12.51 33.91
N ILE A 613 -24.26 12.16 32.91
CA ILE A 613 -23.43 10.96 32.88
C ILE A 613 -22.12 11.34 33.58
N ASP A 614 -22.01 10.97 34.84
CA ASP A 614 -20.75 10.99 35.57
C ASP A 614 -20.08 9.60 35.48
N THR A 615 -18.87 9.48 36.02
CA THR A 615 -18.10 8.22 36.05
C THR A 615 -18.79 7.09 36.83
N ASN A 616 -20.03 7.28 37.30
CA ASN A 616 -20.86 6.26 37.92
C ASN A 616 -22.06 5.88 37.02
N GLY A 617 -21.75 5.16 35.94
CA GLY A 617 -22.62 4.10 35.42
C GLY A 617 -23.60 4.47 34.31
N GLY A 618 -23.35 3.91 33.12
CA GLY A 618 -24.36 3.75 32.07
C GLY A 618 -23.76 3.34 30.73
N GLY A 619 -23.57 2.04 30.48
CA GLY A 619 -23.14 1.56 29.15
C GLY A 619 -22.55 0.15 29.05
N ASN A 620 -23.31 -0.86 29.45
CA ASN A 620 -23.36 -2.23 28.95
C ASN A 620 -22.33 -2.68 27.87
N THR A 621 -21.29 -3.43 28.27
CA THR A 621 -20.59 -4.42 27.41
C THR A 621 -20.88 -5.80 27.97
N GLY A 622 -21.29 -6.73 27.12
CA GLY A 622 -21.74 -8.08 27.47
C GLY A 622 -20.91 -8.73 28.58
N GLY A 623 -21.60 -9.23 29.60
CA GLY A 623 -21.01 -9.86 30.77
C GLY A 623 -20.06 -10.99 30.38
N GLY A 624 -18.76 -10.70 30.39
CA GLY A 624 -17.72 -11.71 30.54
C GLY A 624 -17.99 -12.48 31.82
N GLY A 625 -18.03 -13.81 31.71
CA GLY A 625 -18.35 -14.71 32.81
C GLY A 625 -17.45 -14.49 34.02
N GLY A 626 -18.03 -13.81 35.03
CA GLY A 626 -18.03 -14.09 36.47
C GLY A 626 -16.76 -14.60 37.13
N GLY A 627 -16.34 -13.91 38.20
CA GLY A 627 -15.31 -14.31 39.17
C GLY A 627 -15.54 -15.62 39.93
N TRP A 628 -16.27 -16.58 39.36
CA TRP A 628 -16.39 -17.94 39.86
C TRP A 628 -15.28 -18.83 39.31
N ASN A 629 -14.37 -19.23 40.20
CA ASN A 629 -13.17 -20.00 39.88
C ASN A 629 -13.26 -21.49 40.31
N GLY A 630 -14.48 -21.95 40.64
CA GLY A 630 -14.73 -23.33 41.08
C GLY A 630 -14.21 -23.67 42.48
N GLN A 631 -13.72 -22.69 43.25
CA GLN A 631 -13.17 -22.90 44.59
C GLN A 631 -14.15 -22.48 45.69
N TYR A 632 -14.04 -23.16 46.82
CA TYR A 632 -14.86 -22.92 48.01
C TYR A 632 -13.96 -22.62 49.20
N PRO A 633 -14.29 -21.61 50.04
CA PRO A 633 -13.63 -21.43 51.33
C PRO A 633 -13.73 -22.72 52.16
N PRO A 634 -12.74 -23.02 53.02
CA PRO A 634 -12.78 -24.19 53.90
C PRO A 634 -14.05 -24.28 54.76
N GLU A 635 -14.67 -23.14 55.07
CA GLU A 635 -15.90 -23.01 55.84
C GLU A 635 -17.16 -23.47 55.06
N ILE A 636 -17.07 -23.59 53.74
CA ILE A 636 -18.17 -23.97 52.83
C ILE A 636 -18.06 -25.45 52.48
N THR A 637 -18.73 -26.29 53.25
CA THR A 637 -18.61 -27.75 53.16
C THR A 637 -19.82 -28.45 52.55
N SER A 638 -21.04 -27.97 52.82
CA SER A 638 -22.28 -28.61 52.35
C SER A 638 -22.60 -28.27 50.89
N ASP A 639 -23.20 -29.21 50.15
CA ASP A 639 -23.56 -28.97 48.74
C ASP A 639 -24.62 -27.88 48.57
N ARG A 640 -25.46 -27.67 49.60
CA ARG A 640 -26.37 -26.53 49.67
C ARG A 640 -25.57 -25.22 49.73
N ASP A 641 -24.65 -25.11 50.69
CA ASP A 641 -23.82 -23.89 50.85
C ASP A 641 -22.96 -23.60 49.64
N LYS A 642 -22.45 -24.64 48.95
CA LYS A 642 -21.68 -24.50 47.71
C LYS A 642 -22.48 -23.83 46.60
N ARG A 643 -23.77 -24.15 46.44
CA ARG A 643 -24.66 -23.50 45.46
C ARG A 643 -24.83 -22.01 45.75
N TYR A 644 -25.10 -21.66 47.01
CA TYR A 644 -25.23 -20.26 47.42
C TYR A 644 -23.91 -19.51 47.33
N TRP A 645 -22.79 -20.14 47.68
CA TRP A 645 -21.46 -19.57 47.56
C TRP A 645 -21.10 -19.27 46.10
N GLN A 646 -21.45 -20.16 45.18
CA GLN A 646 -21.25 -19.93 43.74
C GLN A 646 -21.98 -18.66 43.29
N ILE A 647 -23.27 -18.50 43.64
CA ILE A 647 -24.04 -17.30 43.30
C ILE A 647 -23.43 -16.05 43.96
N TRP A 648 -23.03 -16.14 45.24
CA TRP A 648 -22.36 -15.07 45.96
C TRP A 648 -21.09 -14.60 45.25
N ALA A 649 -20.17 -15.52 44.96
CA ALA A 649 -18.91 -15.21 44.31
C ALA A 649 -19.12 -14.60 42.91
N MET A 650 -20.09 -15.12 42.14
CA MET A 650 -20.47 -14.55 40.85
C MET A 650 -21.03 -13.13 40.99
N ALA A 651 -21.86 -12.86 42.00
CA ALA A 651 -22.42 -11.54 42.27
C ALA A 651 -21.35 -10.53 42.68
N ILE A 652 -20.47 -10.90 43.62
CA ILE A 652 -19.35 -10.03 44.02
C ILE A 652 -18.43 -9.75 42.81
N GLY A 653 -18.09 -10.77 42.02
CA GLY A 653 -17.31 -10.61 40.80
C GLY A 653 -17.99 -9.77 39.71
N ALA A 654 -19.32 -9.72 39.70
CA ALA A 654 -20.12 -8.88 38.81
C ALA A 654 -20.32 -7.44 39.34
N GLY A 655 -19.72 -7.08 40.48
CA GLY A 655 -19.76 -5.73 41.05
C GLY A 655 -20.95 -5.45 41.98
N PHE A 656 -21.63 -6.48 42.49
CA PHE A 656 -22.68 -6.29 43.48
C PHE A 656 -22.06 -5.90 44.82
N SER A 657 -22.74 -5.00 45.54
CA SER A 657 -22.55 -4.87 46.98
C SER A 657 -22.86 -6.20 47.67
N LYS A 658 -22.22 -6.45 48.82
CA LYS A 658 -22.44 -7.69 49.60
C LYS A 658 -23.91 -7.86 50.01
N GLN A 659 -24.60 -6.75 50.25
CA GLN A 659 -26.01 -6.72 50.62
C GLN A 659 -26.93 -7.04 49.44
N ALA A 660 -26.67 -6.50 48.25
CA ALA A 660 -27.41 -6.86 47.03
C ALA A 660 -27.13 -8.32 46.62
N ALA A 661 -25.90 -8.80 46.78
CA ALA A 661 -25.57 -10.21 46.58
C ALA A 661 -26.36 -11.11 47.55
N ALA A 662 -26.43 -10.76 48.84
CA ALA A 662 -27.23 -11.49 49.82
C ALA A 662 -28.73 -11.48 49.49
N ALA A 663 -29.25 -10.37 48.96
CA ALA A 663 -30.65 -10.27 48.52
C ALA A 663 -30.98 -11.24 47.38
N LEU A 664 -30.06 -11.48 46.44
CA LEU A 664 -30.22 -12.52 45.41
C LEU A 664 -30.35 -13.91 46.03
N LEU A 665 -29.52 -14.21 47.03
CA LEU A 665 -29.52 -15.50 47.73
C LEU A 665 -30.83 -15.73 48.50
N GLY A 666 -31.32 -14.72 49.21
CA GLY A 666 -32.59 -14.80 49.94
C GLY A 666 -33.78 -15.08 49.01
N ASN A 667 -33.77 -14.53 47.79
CA ASN A 667 -34.78 -14.82 46.78
C ASN A 667 -34.62 -16.20 46.16
N ALA A 668 -33.41 -16.57 45.73
CA ALA A 668 -33.11 -17.92 45.23
C ALA A 668 -33.49 -19.03 46.24
N GLN A 669 -33.37 -18.74 47.54
CA GLN A 669 -33.83 -19.63 48.59
C GLN A 669 -35.35 -19.82 48.59
N GLY A 670 -36.10 -18.72 48.48
CA GLY A 670 -37.56 -18.78 48.44
C GLY A 670 -38.11 -19.47 47.19
N GLU A 671 -37.40 -19.34 46.06
CA GLU A 671 -37.84 -19.90 44.78
C GLU A 671 -37.49 -21.38 44.60
N SER A 672 -36.27 -21.80 44.92
CA SER A 672 -35.79 -23.13 44.51
C SER A 672 -34.77 -23.77 45.45
N ASP A 673 -34.46 -23.14 46.59
CA ASP A 673 -33.28 -23.45 47.40
C ASP A 673 -31.96 -23.45 46.58
N ALA A 674 -31.86 -22.47 45.66
CA ALA A 674 -30.77 -22.31 44.70
C ALA A 674 -30.50 -23.57 43.85
N ASN A 675 -31.51 -24.40 43.59
CA ASN A 675 -31.37 -25.60 42.77
C ASN A 675 -31.58 -25.26 41.27
N PRO A 676 -30.54 -25.38 40.42
CA PRO A 676 -30.65 -25.01 39.01
C PRO A 676 -31.54 -25.95 38.18
N THR A 677 -31.94 -27.10 38.72
CA THR A 677 -32.83 -28.07 38.03
C THR A 677 -34.21 -28.20 38.68
N ALA A 678 -34.55 -27.34 39.65
CA ALA A 678 -35.88 -27.34 40.25
C ALA A 678 -36.96 -27.05 39.19
N ASP A 679 -37.96 -27.92 39.10
CA ASP A 679 -39.05 -27.82 38.14
C ASP A 679 -40.38 -27.91 38.90
N GLU A 680 -41.06 -26.77 39.04
CA GLU A 680 -42.31 -26.66 39.79
C GLU A 680 -43.46 -27.42 39.12
N GLY A 681 -43.41 -27.54 37.78
CA GLY A 681 -44.49 -28.13 36.97
C GLY A 681 -44.26 -29.56 36.52
N GLY A 682 -43.07 -30.13 36.76
CA GLY A 682 -42.67 -31.42 36.18
C GLY A 682 -42.67 -31.41 34.65
N GLY A 683 -42.21 -30.31 34.05
CA GLY A 683 -42.12 -30.13 32.60
C GLY A 683 -43.39 -29.59 31.94
N ARG A 684 -44.38 -29.17 32.73
CA ARG A 684 -45.63 -28.57 32.23
C ARG A 684 -45.44 -27.08 31.86
N PRO A 685 -46.19 -26.56 30.89
CA PRO A 685 -46.20 -25.13 30.58
C PRO A 685 -46.81 -24.32 31.73
N GLY A 686 -46.37 -23.06 31.90
CA GLY A 686 -46.88 -22.14 32.90
C GLY A 686 -46.32 -22.27 34.32
N PHE A 687 -45.29 -23.11 34.52
CA PHE A 687 -44.58 -23.29 35.80
C PHE A 687 -43.11 -22.90 35.69
N GLY A 688 -42.49 -22.54 36.82
CA GLY A 688 -41.11 -22.10 36.89
C GLY A 688 -40.07 -23.22 36.71
N TYR A 689 -38.87 -22.83 36.30
CA TYR A 689 -37.70 -23.71 36.23
C TYR A 689 -36.45 -23.03 36.82
N GLY A 690 -35.58 -23.80 37.50
CA GLY A 690 -34.25 -23.42 37.98
C GLY A 690 -34.18 -22.37 39.10
N VAL A 691 -33.02 -21.71 39.26
CA VAL A 691 -32.64 -20.98 40.49
C VAL A 691 -33.65 -19.91 40.93
N TRP A 692 -34.12 -19.08 39.99
CA TRP A 692 -35.12 -18.03 40.24
C TRP A 692 -36.47 -18.35 39.56
N GLN A 693 -36.76 -19.64 39.32
CA GLN A 693 -38.04 -20.11 38.77
C GLN A 693 -38.54 -19.32 37.54
N TRP A 694 -37.77 -19.33 36.43
CA TRP A 694 -38.17 -18.64 35.19
C TRP A 694 -39.49 -19.20 34.67
N THR A 695 -40.53 -18.38 34.80
CA THR A 695 -41.91 -18.78 34.48
C THR A 695 -42.37 -18.09 33.20
N ASP A 696 -43.01 -18.87 32.34
CA ASP A 696 -43.47 -18.43 31.03
C ASP A 696 -44.79 -17.63 31.09
N SER A 697 -44.82 -16.48 30.41
CA SER A 697 -46.05 -15.71 30.13
C SER A 697 -46.39 -15.65 28.63
N SER A 698 -45.71 -16.45 27.80
CA SER A 698 -45.61 -16.30 26.34
C SER A 698 -45.85 -17.57 25.51
N GLY A 699 -46.29 -18.68 26.12
CA GLY A 699 -46.78 -19.88 25.42
C GLY A 699 -45.74 -20.97 25.14
N ALA A 700 -44.61 -20.97 25.85
CA ALA A 700 -43.59 -22.02 25.80
C ALA A 700 -44.10 -23.35 26.37
N SER A 701 -43.54 -24.47 25.89
CA SER A 701 -43.96 -25.83 26.28
C SER A 701 -43.56 -26.23 27.71
N SER A 702 -42.60 -25.54 28.33
CA SER A 702 -42.24 -25.65 29.75
C SER A 702 -41.42 -24.43 30.21
N GLY A 703 -41.31 -24.20 31.52
CA GLY A 703 -40.43 -23.17 32.09
C GLY A 703 -38.97 -23.32 31.66
N ARG A 704 -38.49 -24.57 31.51
CA ARG A 704 -37.14 -24.85 31.01
C ARG A 704 -36.93 -24.39 29.56
N VAL A 705 -37.92 -24.63 28.69
CA VAL A 705 -37.86 -24.18 27.29
C VAL A 705 -37.90 -22.66 27.21
N TYR A 706 -38.73 -22.01 28.03
CA TYR A 706 -38.76 -20.56 28.14
C TYR A 706 -37.40 -19.98 28.55
N MET A 707 -36.78 -20.54 29.59
CA MET A 707 -35.43 -20.15 30.01
C MET A 707 -34.39 -20.32 28.89
N ILE A 708 -34.40 -21.45 28.16
CA ILE A 708 -33.47 -21.70 27.04
C ILE A 708 -33.68 -20.67 25.91
N ASN A 709 -34.91 -20.28 25.62
CA ASN A 709 -35.21 -19.26 24.62
C ASN A 709 -34.64 -17.89 25.05
N LEU A 710 -34.74 -17.55 26.32
CA LEU A 710 -34.12 -16.34 26.87
C LEU A 710 -32.60 -16.41 26.84
N MET A 711 -32.00 -17.55 27.20
CA MET A 711 -30.55 -17.78 27.09
C MET A 711 -30.07 -17.59 25.65
N THR A 712 -30.82 -18.15 24.69
CA THR A 712 -30.53 -17.98 23.26
C THR A 712 -30.54 -16.51 22.85
N ARG A 713 -31.53 -15.73 23.31
CA ARG A 713 -31.59 -14.27 23.06
C ARG A 713 -30.47 -13.50 23.76
N ALA A 714 -30.05 -13.96 24.93
CA ALA A 714 -28.94 -13.39 25.69
C ALA A 714 -27.55 -13.79 25.14
N GLY A 715 -27.48 -14.69 24.15
CA GLY A 715 -26.23 -15.24 23.64
C GLY A 715 -25.51 -16.19 24.62
N VAL A 716 -26.24 -16.76 25.59
CA VAL A 716 -25.71 -17.70 26.58
C VAL A 716 -25.81 -19.12 26.02
N THR A 717 -24.66 -19.73 25.72
CA THR A 717 -24.56 -21.10 25.16
C THR A 717 -24.17 -22.16 26.20
N ASP A 718 -23.98 -21.76 27.46
CA ASP A 718 -23.65 -22.65 28.57
C ASP A 718 -24.78 -23.67 28.85
N ASN A 719 -24.48 -24.74 29.59
CA ASN A 719 -25.48 -25.73 29.98
C ASN A 719 -26.59 -25.07 30.84
N PRO A 720 -27.86 -25.08 30.40
CA PRO A 720 -28.97 -24.39 31.07
C PRO A 720 -29.23 -24.88 32.50
N ASP A 721 -28.81 -26.10 32.82
CA ASP A 721 -29.05 -26.75 34.12
C ASP A 721 -27.96 -26.38 35.16
N THR A 722 -27.21 -25.30 34.91
CA THR A 722 -26.13 -24.83 35.78
C THR A 722 -26.41 -23.44 36.34
N ILE A 723 -25.97 -23.20 37.57
CA ILE A 723 -26.03 -21.88 38.21
C ILE A 723 -25.30 -20.83 37.37
N THR A 724 -24.16 -21.19 36.75
CA THR A 724 -23.38 -20.26 35.92
C THR A 724 -24.18 -19.73 34.73
N ALA A 725 -24.83 -20.62 33.96
CA ALA A 725 -25.65 -20.23 32.81
C ALA A 725 -26.81 -19.34 33.25
N GLN A 726 -27.47 -19.74 34.34
CA GLN A 726 -28.62 -19.06 34.89
C GLN A 726 -28.28 -17.67 35.48
N PHE A 727 -27.12 -17.52 36.10
CA PHE A 727 -26.64 -16.22 36.57
C PHE A 727 -26.27 -15.29 35.40
N LYS A 728 -25.63 -15.81 34.34
CA LYS A 728 -25.39 -15.03 33.11
C LYS A 728 -26.71 -14.55 32.50
N LEU A 729 -27.72 -15.42 32.47
CA LEU A 729 -29.05 -15.06 32.04
C LEU A 729 -29.66 -13.97 32.94
N LEU A 730 -29.57 -14.09 34.28
CA LEU A 730 -30.06 -13.07 35.22
C LEU A 730 -29.46 -11.69 34.92
N MET A 731 -28.14 -11.63 34.75
CA MET A 731 -27.42 -10.38 34.47
C MET A 731 -27.85 -9.70 33.17
N TRP A 732 -28.26 -10.49 32.18
CA TRP A 732 -28.82 -9.96 30.94
C TRP A 732 -30.30 -9.61 31.09
N HIS A 733 -31.10 -10.53 31.61
CA HIS A 733 -32.56 -10.44 31.57
C HIS A 733 -33.10 -9.36 32.51
N ALA A 734 -32.49 -9.18 33.69
CA ALA A 734 -32.92 -8.17 34.65
C ALA A 734 -32.95 -6.76 34.04
N PRO A 735 -31.86 -6.22 33.45
CA PRO A 735 -31.92 -4.93 32.77
C PRO A 735 -32.67 -4.97 31.42
N ASN A 736 -32.83 -6.14 30.79
CA ASN A 736 -33.52 -6.31 29.50
C ASN A 736 -34.95 -6.83 29.67
N GLY A 737 -35.74 -6.10 30.46
CA GLY A 737 -37.20 -6.26 30.48
C GLY A 737 -37.77 -7.19 31.54
N GLN A 738 -36.96 -7.77 32.45
CA GLN A 738 -37.52 -8.42 33.66
C GLN A 738 -37.64 -7.46 34.83
N TRP A 739 -36.74 -6.47 34.98
CA TRP A 739 -36.80 -5.50 36.07
C TRP A 739 -37.82 -4.39 35.75
N PHE A 740 -38.95 -4.37 36.45
CA PHE A 740 -39.96 -3.32 36.34
C PHE A 740 -39.98 -2.50 37.62
N ALA A 741 -39.65 -1.21 37.53
CA ALA A 741 -39.66 -0.31 38.68
C ALA A 741 -41.10 0.01 39.09
N THR A 742 -41.64 -0.71 40.08
CA THR A 742 -43.05 -0.61 40.51
C THR A 742 -43.32 0.55 41.49
N SER A 743 -42.56 1.67 41.38
CA SER A 743 -42.63 2.92 42.19
C SER A 743 -41.82 3.01 43.49
N SER A 744 -41.08 1.97 43.89
CA SER A 744 -40.14 2.03 45.03
C SER A 744 -38.68 1.99 44.56
N TYR A 745 -37.83 2.87 45.10
CA TYR A 745 -36.37 2.83 44.89
C TYR A 745 -35.83 1.43 45.23
N PRO A 746 -34.96 0.83 44.40
CA PRO A 746 -34.25 1.35 43.24
C PRO A 746 -35.02 1.19 41.91
N TYR A 747 -34.83 2.14 41.01
CA TYR A 747 -35.55 2.22 39.72
C TYR A 747 -34.85 1.46 38.59
N SER A 748 -33.62 0.98 38.80
CA SER A 748 -32.86 0.23 37.81
C SER A 748 -32.08 -0.93 38.42
N TRP A 749 -31.73 -1.90 37.58
CA TRP A 749 -30.88 -3.04 37.95
C TRP A 749 -29.52 -2.60 38.52
N THR A 750 -28.89 -1.59 37.91
CA THR A 750 -27.60 -1.05 38.39
C THR A 750 -27.73 -0.40 39.76
N GLN A 751 -28.82 0.32 40.03
CA GLN A 751 -29.10 0.86 41.36
C GLN A 751 -29.32 -0.26 42.38
N PHE A 752 -29.99 -1.35 41.99
CA PHE A 752 -30.13 -2.53 42.83
C PHE A 752 -28.78 -3.16 43.21
N MET A 753 -27.87 -3.35 42.24
CA MET A 753 -26.54 -3.94 42.48
C MET A 753 -25.74 -3.20 43.56
N THR A 754 -25.95 -1.89 43.70
CA THR A 754 -25.19 -1.03 44.62
C THR A 754 -25.87 -0.81 45.98
N LEU A 755 -27.05 -1.41 46.23
CA LEU A 755 -27.78 -1.22 47.47
C LEU A 755 -27.07 -1.81 48.69
N THR A 756 -26.79 -0.96 49.67
CA THR A 756 -26.10 -1.34 50.91
C THR A 756 -27.05 -1.67 52.07
N ASN A 757 -28.37 -1.57 51.88
CA ASN A 757 -29.36 -2.01 52.87
C ASN A 757 -30.00 -3.34 52.42
N ILE A 758 -29.81 -4.40 53.22
CA ILE A 758 -30.25 -5.76 52.88
C ILE A 758 -31.78 -5.84 52.73
N ASN A 759 -32.55 -5.25 53.66
CA ASN A 759 -34.01 -5.28 53.59
C ASN A 759 -34.52 -4.54 52.34
N THR A 760 -33.97 -3.36 52.06
CA THR A 760 -34.31 -2.60 50.85
C THR A 760 -33.95 -3.39 49.59
N ALA A 761 -32.76 -3.99 49.53
CA ALA A 761 -32.33 -4.78 48.38
C ALA A 761 -33.21 -6.01 48.15
N THR A 762 -33.52 -6.77 49.21
CA THR A 762 -34.34 -7.97 49.10
C THR A 762 -35.76 -7.64 48.66
N GLN A 763 -36.39 -6.64 49.28
CA GLN A 763 -37.75 -6.23 48.90
C GLN A 763 -37.79 -5.60 47.50
N ALA A 764 -36.75 -4.89 47.10
CA ALA A 764 -36.62 -4.38 45.73
C ALA A 764 -36.58 -5.51 44.69
N PHE A 765 -35.82 -6.58 44.95
CA PHE A 765 -35.77 -7.73 44.06
C PHE A 765 -37.13 -8.45 43.98
N VAL A 766 -37.80 -8.65 45.12
CA VAL A 766 -39.15 -9.23 45.16
C VAL A 766 -40.13 -8.37 44.36
N ALA A 767 -40.14 -7.04 44.57
CA ALA A 767 -41.11 -6.14 43.97
C ALA A 767 -40.85 -5.86 42.47
N ASN A 768 -39.59 -5.81 42.06
CA ASN A 768 -39.24 -5.36 40.72
C ASN A 768 -38.80 -6.50 39.79
N PHE A 769 -38.27 -7.61 40.30
CA PHE A 769 -37.84 -8.76 39.50
C PHE A 769 -38.82 -9.93 39.59
N GLU A 770 -39.13 -10.43 40.79
CA GLU A 770 -39.97 -11.63 40.96
C GLU A 770 -41.46 -11.34 40.71
N ARG A 771 -41.95 -10.22 41.27
CA ARG A 771 -43.37 -9.81 41.24
C ARG A 771 -44.35 -10.95 41.60
N PRO A 772 -44.18 -11.60 42.76
CA PRO A 772 -45.07 -12.67 43.20
C PRO A 772 -46.46 -12.13 43.57
N LEU A 773 -47.46 -13.02 43.59
CA LEU A 773 -48.83 -12.67 43.96
C LEU A 773 -48.95 -12.16 45.40
N ASN A 774 -48.15 -12.71 46.31
CA ASN A 774 -48.11 -12.33 47.72
C ASN A 774 -46.73 -11.76 48.08
N GLY A 775 -46.67 -10.83 49.03
CA GLY A 775 -45.39 -10.34 49.54
C GLY A 775 -44.64 -11.41 50.35
N HIS A 776 -43.31 -11.42 50.25
CA HIS A 776 -42.44 -12.39 50.91
C HIS A 776 -41.41 -11.71 51.84
N PRO A 777 -41.84 -11.18 53.00
CA PRO A 777 -40.94 -10.52 53.95
C PRO A 777 -39.87 -11.47 54.50
N GLU A 778 -40.15 -12.77 54.61
CA GLU A 778 -39.25 -13.81 55.11
C GLU A 778 -37.93 -13.91 54.33
N ARG A 779 -37.94 -13.55 53.03
CA ARG A 779 -36.74 -13.54 52.19
C ARG A 779 -35.67 -12.58 52.71
N SER A 780 -36.08 -11.53 53.43
CA SER A 780 -35.13 -10.57 54.02
C SER A 780 -34.35 -11.17 55.19
N THR A 781 -35.01 -12.03 55.99
CA THR A 781 -34.35 -12.80 57.04
C THR A 781 -33.31 -13.75 56.46
N TRP A 782 -33.68 -14.50 55.41
CA TRP A 782 -32.74 -15.41 54.74
C TRP A 782 -31.57 -14.67 54.08
N ALA A 783 -31.83 -13.52 53.44
CA ALA A 783 -30.76 -12.68 52.91
C ALA A 783 -29.79 -12.23 54.02
N GLN A 784 -30.31 -11.84 55.18
CA GLN A 784 -29.47 -11.46 56.33
C GLN A 784 -28.63 -12.64 56.85
N GLU A 785 -29.20 -13.86 56.89
CA GLU A 785 -28.47 -15.08 57.27
C GLU A 785 -27.32 -15.38 56.31
N TRP A 786 -27.56 -15.35 55.00
CA TRP A 786 -26.52 -15.55 53.99
C TRP A 786 -25.45 -14.46 54.01
N TYR A 787 -25.85 -13.20 54.19
CA TYR A 787 -24.91 -12.11 54.38
C TYR A 787 -23.98 -12.39 55.55
N ASN A 788 -24.53 -12.69 56.73
CA ASN A 788 -23.74 -12.96 57.93
C ASN A 788 -22.78 -14.14 57.72
N LYS A 789 -23.22 -15.14 56.94
CA LYS A 789 -22.42 -16.34 56.64
C LYS A 789 -21.23 -16.05 55.70
N PHE A 790 -21.41 -15.20 54.69
CA PHE A 790 -20.43 -15.03 53.61
C PHE A 790 -19.66 -13.70 53.62
N VAL A 791 -20.15 -12.67 54.33
CA VAL A 791 -19.59 -11.31 54.30
C VAL A 791 -18.09 -11.26 54.61
N ASN A 792 -17.59 -12.17 55.47
CA ASN A 792 -16.21 -12.21 55.93
C ASN A 792 -15.37 -13.31 55.26
N LEU A 793 -15.93 -14.05 54.30
CA LEU A 793 -15.21 -15.09 53.56
C LEU A 793 -14.61 -14.50 52.28
N GLU A 794 -13.42 -14.98 51.90
CA GLU A 794 -12.73 -14.56 50.69
C GLU A 794 -12.95 -15.57 49.55
N ILE A 795 -13.03 -15.09 48.31
CA ILE A 795 -13.15 -15.96 47.12
C ILE A 795 -11.78 -16.61 46.85
N PRO A 796 -11.61 -17.92 47.02
CA PRO A 796 -10.29 -18.54 46.94
C PRO A 796 -9.81 -18.55 45.49
N SER A 797 -8.75 -17.84 45.14
CA SER A 797 -8.23 -17.75 43.77
C SER A 797 -7.82 -19.14 43.24
N GLY A 798 -8.48 -19.61 42.18
CA GLY A 798 -8.13 -20.87 41.50
C GLY A 798 -6.65 -20.90 41.09
N SER A 799 -5.94 -21.95 41.50
CA SER A 799 -4.53 -22.26 41.24
C SER A 799 -3.48 -21.20 41.59
N GLY A 800 -3.47 -20.75 42.86
CA GLY A 800 -2.23 -20.46 43.60
C GLY A 800 -1.30 -19.38 43.03
N GLY A 801 -1.79 -18.16 42.83
CA GLY A 801 -0.96 -16.97 42.54
C GLY A 801 -0.11 -17.03 41.27
N TYR A 802 0.47 -15.89 40.92
CA TYR A 802 1.47 -15.79 39.88
C TYR A 802 2.84 -16.22 40.41
N ILE A 803 3.62 -16.92 39.59
CA ILE A 803 5.01 -17.27 39.92
C ILE A 803 5.97 -16.31 39.24
N ALA A 804 7.18 -16.18 39.81
CA ALA A 804 8.26 -15.47 39.14
C ALA A 804 8.53 -16.11 37.76
N PRO A 805 8.71 -15.29 36.70
CA PRO A 805 8.83 -15.76 35.33
C PRO A 805 10.23 -16.30 34.99
N ILE A 806 11.16 -16.30 35.95
CA ILE A 806 12.51 -16.84 35.82
C ILE A 806 12.89 -17.56 37.12
N SER A 807 13.87 -18.46 37.07
CA SER A 807 14.36 -19.16 38.26
C SER A 807 15.13 -18.24 39.20
N SER A 808 15.26 -18.63 40.48
CA SER A 808 16.20 -18.00 41.41
C SER A 808 17.66 -18.32 41.05
N PRO A 809 18.62 -17.44 41.39
CA PRO A 809 18.44 -16.14 42.03
C PRO A 809 17.85 -15.09 41.08
N ILE A 810 17.02 -14.19 41.61
CA ILE A 810 16.42 -13.08 40.85
C ILE A 810 16.97 -11.78 41.42
N THR A 811 17.52 -10.94 40.56
CA THR A 811 17.88 -9.56 40.88
C THR A 811 16.95 -8.63 40.11
N VAL A 812 16.24 -7.77 40.84
CA VAL A 812 15.46 -6.68 40.23
C VAL A 812 16.42 -5.53 39.93
N THR A 813 16.68 -5.27 38.66
CA THR A 813 17.60 -4.20 38.22
C THR A 813 16.89 -2.87 38.01
N SER A 814 15.58 -2.89 37.77
CA SER A 814 14.75 -1.70 37.67
C SER A 814 13.33 -1.98 38.12
N GLU A 815 12.81 -1.12 39.01
CA GLU A 815 11.42 -1.16 39.47
C GLU A 815 10.48 -0.49 38.46
N MET A 816 9.19 -0.78 38.56
CA MET A 816 8.16 -0.03 37.84
C MET A 816 8.05 1.39 38.40
N GLY A 817 7.94 2.39 37.53
CA GLY A 817 7.72 3.79 37.90
C GLY A 817 8.59 4.78 37.13
N TRP A 818 8.58 6.04 37.55
CA TRP A 818 9.41 7.08 36.94
C TRP A 818 10.89 6.83 37.25
N ARG A 819 11.72 6.75 36.20
CA ARG A 819 13.18 6.59 36.30
C ARG A 819 13.90 7.48 35.28
N THR A 820 15.20 7.64 35.45
CA THR A 820 16.07 8.14 34.38
C THR A 820 16.37 6.97 33.44
N SER A 821 16.02 7.13 32.17
CA SER A 821 16.25 6.14 31.12
C SER A 821 17.75 5.79 31.03
N PRO A 822 18.14 4.52 31.19
CA PRO A 822 19.54 4.11 31.07
C PRO A 822 20.06 4.19 29.62
N ILE A 823 19.17 4.38 28.66
CA ILE A 823 19.48 4.42 27.22
C ILE A 823 19.56 5.87 26.74
N THR A 824 18.56 6.68 27.09
CA THR A 824 18.44 8.07 26.56
C THR A 824 18.89 9.13 27.55
N GLY A 825 19.05 8.81 28.84
CA GLY A 825 19.32 9.77 29.90
C GLY A 825 18.16 10.69 30.26
N ALA A 826 17.01 10.58 29.58
CA ALA A 826 15.80 11.36 29.85
C ALA A 826 14.92 10.72 30.93
N GLN A 827 14.01 11.48 31.53
CA GLN A 827 13.01 10.94 32.46
C GLN A 827 11.96 10.13 31.69
N GLU A 828 11.73 8.88 32.08
CA GLU A 828 10.74 7.98 31.49
C GLU A 828 9.92 7.24 32.56
N PHE A 829 8.70 6.83 32.21
CA PHE A 829 7.91 5.94 33.06
C PHE A 829 8.17 4.49 32.64
N HIS A 830 8.89 3.74 33.48
CA HIS A 830 9.14 2.34 33.29
C HIS A 830 7.89 1.54 33.65
N ASN A 831 7.22 0.99 32.64
CA ASN A 831 5.91 0.34 32.76
C ASN A 831 6.00 -1.17 33.07
N ALA A 832 7.15 -1.62 33.58
CA ALA A 832 7.48 -3.01 33.82
C ALA A 832 8.45 -3.12 34.99
N MET A 833 8.95 -4.33 35.24
CA MET A 833 10.05 -4.57 36.15
C MET A 833 11.14 -5.39 35.45
N ASP A 834 12.39 -4.96 35.59
CA ASP A 834 13.54 -5.57 34.91
C ASP A 834 14.16 -6.64 35.81
N LEU A 835 14.17 -7.88 35.33
CA LEU A 835 14.58 -9.07 36.07
C LEU A 835 15.83 -9.72 35.46
N VAL A 836 16.82 -10.04 36.30
CA VAL A 836 18.07 -10.69 35.90
C VAL A 836 18.36 -11.90 36.78
N ASN A 837 18.85 -12.99 36.18
CA ASN A 837 19.29 -14.21 36.87
C ASN A 837 20.82 -14.44 36.81
N GLY A 838 21.55 -13.55 36.14
CA GLY A 838 23.00 -13.65 35.95
C GLY A 838 23.42 -14.61 34.83
N ASN A 839 22.51 -15.45 34.33
CA ASN A 839 22.69 -16.23 33.11
C ASN A 839 21.90 -15.61 31.94
N PRO A 840 22.56 -15.23 30.81
CA PRO A 840 21.90 -14.58 29.69
C PRO A 840 20.93 -15.46 28.91
N THR A 841 20.89 -16.78 29.18
CA THR A 841 19.96 -17.73 28.53
C THR A 841 18.96 -18.35 29.52
N THR A 842 18.69 -17.68 30.64
CA THR A 842 17.72 -18.16 31.64
C THR A 842 16.34 -18.41 30.99
N PRO A 843 15.75 -19.61 31.18
CA PRO A 843 14.39 -19.89 30.74
C PRO A 843 13.37 -18.91 31.30
N ILE A 844 12.51 -18.39 30.42
CA ILE A 844 11.34 -17.59 30.79
C ILE A 844 10.15 -18.53 30.89
N LEU A 845 9.45 -18.46 32.01
CA LEU A 845 8.29 -19.28 32.34
C LEU A 845 7.01 -18.44 32.33
N ALA A 846 5.90 -19.03 31.91
CA ALA A 846 4.58 -18.43 32.05
C ALA A 846 4.24 -18.24 33.54
N SER A 847 4.05 -16.99 33.97
CA SER A 847 3.71 -16.65 35.36
C SER A 847 2.35 -17.18 35.81
N GLY A 848 1.44 -17.50 34.88
CA GLY A 848 0.11 -18.05 35.14
C GLY A 848 -0.43 -18.85 33.95
N ASP A 849 -1.45 -19.67 34.19
CA ASP A 849 -2.20 -20.35 33.13
C ASP A 849 -2.85 -19.31 32.21
N GLY A 850 -2.81 -19.51 30.88
CA GLY A 850 -3.42 -18.56 29.96
C GLY A 850 -3.26 -18.90 28.49
N GLN A 851 -3.76 -18.00 27.64
CA GLN A 851 -3.63 -18.08 26.18
C GLN A 851 -2.64 -17.03 25.68
N VAL A 852 -1.69 -17.44 24.84
CA VAL A 852 -0.76 -16.53 24.17
C VAL A 852 -1.53 -15.68 23.17
N VAL A 853 -1.55 -14.37 23.37
CA VAL A 853 -2.20 -13.39 22.48
C VAL A 853 -1.19 -12.64 21.61
N GLN A 854 0.10 -12.76 21.93
CA GLN A 854 1.20 -12.12 21.22
C GLN A 854 2.46 -12.98 21.29
N ALA A 855 3.16 -13.15 20.17
CA ALA A 855 4.47 -13.82 20.07
C ALA A 855 5.18 -13.39 18.77
N GLY A 856 6.34 -12.74 18.85
CA GLY A 856 7.13 -12.38 17.66
C GLY A 856 8.18 -11.28 17.91
N SER A 857 8.93 -10.93 16.86
CA SER A 857 9.87 -9.81 16.84
C SER A 857 9.21 -8.52 16.36
N ASN A 858 9.83 -7.37 16.65
CA ASN A 858 9.53 -6.05 16.06
C ASN A 858 8.07 -5.57 16.21
N TYR A 859 7.37 -5.98 17.28
CA TYR A 859 6.01 -5.48 17.55
C TYR A 859 6.01 -4.01 17.95
N TYR A 860 7.03 -3.59 18.69
CA TYR A 860 7.40 -2.19 18.89
C TYR A 860 8.92 -2.12 19.01
N ASP A 861 9.51 -1.07 18.46
CA ASP A 861 10.98 -0.91 18.33
C ASP A 861 11.73 -1.09 19.66
N TRP A 862 11.05 -0.91 20.79
CA TRP A 862 11.63 -0.91 22.12
C TRP A 862 11.50 -2.22 22.91
N TYR A 863 10.69 -3.21 22.48
CA TYR A 863 10.51 -4.48 23.21
C TYR A 863 11.32 -5.66 22.66
N GLY A 864 11.89 -5.53 21.45
CA GLY A 864 12.55 -6.65 20.78
C GLY A 864 11.59 -7.83 20.52
N ASN A 865 12.01 -9.03 20.91
CA ASN A 865 11.16 -10.22 20.88
C ASN A 865 10.22 -10.23 22.10
N TYR A 866 8.92 -10.36 21.85
CA TYR A 866 7.88 -10.13 22.85
C TYR A 866 6.79 -11.21 22.83
N THR A 867 6.40 -11.67 24.03
CA THR A 867 5.29 -12.61 24.27
C THR A 867 4.29 -11.99 25.22
N VAL A 868 2.98 -12.16 24.99
CA VAL A 868 1.92 -11.77 25.93
C VAL A 868 0.93 -12.90 26.14
N ILE A 869 0.57 -13.14 27.41
CA ILE A 869 -0.39 -14.16 27.82
C ILE A 869 -1.60 -13.48 28.47
N LYS A 870 -2.80 -13.87 28.06
CA LYS A 870 -4.08 -13.51 28.68
C LYS A 870 -4.49 -14.58 29.71
N HIS A 871 -4.81 -14.16 30.93
CA HIS A 871 -5.18 -15.03 32.05
C HIS A 871 -6.69 -15.06 32.30
N ALA A 872 -7.14 -16.08 33.05
CA ALA A 872 -8.55 -16.29 33.36
C ALA A 872 -9.14 -15.25 34.32
N ASP A 873 -8.30 -14.59 35.12
CA ASP A 873 -8.69 -13.49 36.02
C ASP A 873 -8.84 -12.14 35.28
N GLY A 874 -8.60 -12.12 33.96
CA GLY A 874 -8.68 -10.93 33.13
C GLY A 874 -7.39 -10.14 33.01
N LEU A 875 -6.33 -10.51 33.74
CA LEU A 875 -5.02 -9.86 33.63
C LEU A 875 -4.21 -10.41 32.45
N TYR A 876 -3.18 -9.66 32.08
CA TYR A 876 -2.21 -10.01 31.05
C TYR A 876 -0.80 -9.92 31.60
N THR A 877 0.06 -10.85 31.20
CA THR A 877 1.51 -10.78 31.46
C THR A 877 2.30 -10.64 30.18
N GLY A 878 3.27 -9.71 30.17
CA GLY A 878 4.14 -9.42 29.03
C GLY A 878 5.61 -9.74 29.33
N TYR A 879 6.32 -10.28 28.34
CA TYR A 879 7.69 -10.79 28.46
C TYR A 879 8.52 -10.28 27.28
N ALA A 880 9.40 -9.30 27.50
CA ALA A 880 10.17 -8.66 26.42
C ALA A 880 11.67 -8.99 26.43
N HIS A 881 12.38 -8.50 25.41
CA HIS A 881 13.82 -8.67 25.18
C HIS A 881 14.29 -10.12 25.02
N GLN A 882 13.38 -11.04 24.66
CA GLN A 882 13.69 -12.47 24.59
C GLN A 882 14.77 -12.76 23.53
N SER A 883 15.69 -13.68 23.80
CA SER A 883 16.63 -14.17 22.76
C SER A 883 15.96 -15.19 21.85
N ARG A 884 14.96 -15.91 22.37
CA ARG A 884 14.17 -16.92 21.65
C ARG A 884 12.76 -16.97 22.23
N ILE A 885 11.78 -17.13 21.34
CA ILE A 885 10.37 -17.37 21.70
C ILE A 885 10.04 -18.83 21.40
N ASP A 886 9.50 -19.56 22.38
CA ASP A 886 9.20 -20.99 22.29
C ASP A 886 7.69 -21.28 22.07
N VAL A 887 6.86 -20.24 21.92
CA VAL A 887 5.39 -20.32 21.79
C VAL A 887 4.85 -19.51 20.62
N SER A 888 3.61 -19.80 20.19
CA SER A 888 2.91 -19.09 19.12
C SER A 888 1.57 -18.50 19.55
N VAL A 889 1.09 -17.48 18.84
CA VAL A 889 -0.22 -16.85 19.09
C VAL A 889 -1.34 -17.89 19.01
N GLY A 890 -2.23 -17.88 20.00
CA GLY A 890 -3.35 -18.82 20.17
C GLY A 890 -3.03 -20.02 21.06
N GLN A 891 -1.76 -20.29 21.37
CA GLN A 891 -1.35 -21.42 22.20
C GLN A 891 -1.81 -21.25 23.66
N ASN A 892 -2.40 -22.29 24.24
CA ASN A 892 -2.66 -22.35 25.67
C ASN A 892 -1.40 -22.82 26.41
N VAL A 893 -1.00 -22.09 27.44
CA VAL A 893 0.18 -22.38 28.27
C VAL A 893 -0.21 -22.61 29.72
N LYS A 894 0.59 -23.43 30.41
CA LYS A 894 0.45 -23.70 31.84
C LYS A 894 1.43 -22.87 32.65
N LYS A 895 1.03 -22.49 33.87
CA LYS A 895 1.91 -21.82 34.82
C LYS A 895 3.20 -22.65 35.02
N GLY A 896 4.35 -22.00 34.87
CA GLY A 896 5.66 -22.66 34.93
C GLY A 896 6.11 -23.31 33.62
N GLN A 897 5.30 -23.30 32.56
CA GLN A 897 5.72 -23.74 31.24
C GLN A 897 6.72 -22.74 30.66
N GLN A 898 7.82 -23.23 30.09
CA GLN A 898 8.77 -22.39 29.39
C GLN A 898 8.14 -21.79 28.12
N ILE A 899 8.30 -20.48 27.93
CA ILE A 899 7.73 -19.71 26.82
C ILE A 899 8.80 -19.02 25.96
N GLY A 900 10.05 -19.00 26.42
CA GLY A 900 11.17 -18.42 25.71
C GLY A 900 12.42 -18.39 26.57
N LEU A 901 13.45 -17.68 26.11
CA LEU A 901 14.69 -17.43 26.85
C LEU A 901 14.92 -15.93 27.03
N MET A 902 15.46 -15.57 28.20
CA MET A 902 16.01 -14.23 28.46
C MET A 902 17.00 -13.86 27.37
N GLY A 903 17.09 -12.58 27.04
CA GLY A 903 17.99 -12.10 26.01
C GLY A 903 18.22 -10.61 26.12
N ALA A 904 18.73 -10.05 25.03
CA ALA A 904 19.04 -8.63 24.89
C ALA A 904 18.56 -8.09 23.54
N THR A 905 17.37 -8.50 23.09
CA THR A 905 16.81 -8.02 21.81
C THR A 905 16.12 -6.67 21.99
N GLY A 906 16.27 -5.76 21.01
CA GLY A 906 15.80 -4.38 21.13
C GLY A 906 16.80 -3.45 21.86
N PRO A 907 16.42 -2.19 22.13
CA PRO A 907 17.29 -1.22 22.76
C PRO A 907 17.42 -1.54 24.26
N VAL A 908 18.49 -2.23 24.64
CA VAL A 908 18.79 -2.60 26.02
C VAL A 908 20.27 -2.43 26.33
N THR A 909 20.60 -2.24 27.61
CA THR A 909 22.00 -2.13 28.07
C THR A 909 22.64 -3.47 28.42
N GLY A 910 21.88 -4.57 28.38
CA GLY A 910 22.36 -5.93 28.64
C GLY A 910 21.22 -6.94 28.80
N PRO A 911 21.53 -8.25 28.94
CA PRO A 911 20.52 -9.30 29.06
C PRO A 911 19.66 -9.19 30.32
N HIS A 912 18.35 -9.04 30.15
CA HIS A 912 17.36 -9.01 31.23
C HIS A 912 15.97 -9.38 30.68
N LEU A 913 15.01 -9.61 31.57
CA LEU A 913 13.60 -9.76 31.24
C LEU A 913 12.84 -8.51 31.68
N HIS A 914 12.27 -7.77 30.73
CA HIS A 914 11.31 -6.70 30.97
C HIS A 914 9.92 -7.33 31.14
N PHE A 915 9.47 -7.43 32.39
CA PHE A 915 8.28 -8.19 32.78
C PHE A 915 7.11 -7.27 33.17
N GLN A 916 5.96 -7.47 32.52
CA GLN A 916 4.81 -6.59 32.63
C GLN A 916 3.56 -7.27 33.17
N PHE A 917 2.75 -6.52 33.90
CA PHE A 917 1.37 -6.84 34.24
C PHE A 917 0.43 -5.77 33.68
N MET A 918 -0.68 -6.17 33.06
CA MET A 918 -1.66 -5.25 32.47
C MET A 918 -3.10 -5.72 32.76
N ASP A 919 -4.04 -4.78 32.86
CA ASP A 919 -5.48 -5.10 32.93
C ASP A 919 -6.16 -5.20 31.56
N GLN A 920 -5.48 -4.74 30.50
CA GLN A 920 -5.86 -4.92 29.10
C GLN A 920 -4.62 -5.05 28.21
N TYR A 921 -4.79 -5.60 27.01
CA TYR A 921 -3.70 -5.74 26.04
C TYR A 921 -3.31 -4.37 25.44
N TRP A 922 -2.04 -3.98 25.55
CA TRP A 922 -1.44 -2.80 24.89
C TRP A 922 -1.27 -3.06 23.37
N PRO A 923 -1.62 -2.12 22.46
CA PRO A 923 -1.60 -0.66 22.58
C PRO A 923 -2.96 0.01 22.78
N SER A 924 -3.89 -0.66 23.49
CA SER A 924 -5.14 0.00 23.91
C SER A 924 -4.82 1.26 24.73
N SER A 925 -5.46 2.40 24.39
CA SER A 925 -5.41 3.66 25.16
C SER A 925 -5.92 3.49 26.61
N SER A 926 -6.59 2.36 26.90
CA SER A 926 -7.17 2.00 28.19
C SER A 926 -6.36 0.95 28.97
N ALA A 927 -5.23 0.46 28.44
CA ALA A 927 -4.41 -0.51 29.16
C ALA A 927 -3.63 0.18 30.28
N HIS A 928 -3.87 -0.23 31.53
CA HIS A 928 -3.12 0.22 32.69
C HIS A 928 -2.12 -0.86 33.11
N PHE A 929 -0.85 -0.48 33.19
CA PHE A 929 0.18 -1.32 33.77
C PHE A 929 -0.02 -1.41 35.29
N LYS A 930 0.13 -2.62 35.84
CA LYS A 930 0.09 -2.87 37.29
C LYS A 930 1.49 -3.24 37.75
N ASN A 931 1.81 -2.91 39.00
CA ASN A 931 3.12 -3.23 39.55
C ASN A 931 3.23 -4.75 39.75
N PRO A 932 4.21 -5.45 39.13
CA PRO A 932 4.40 -6.88 39.33
C PRO A 932 4.57 -7.29 40.79
N ARG A 933 5.06 -6.39 41.67
CA ARG A 933 5.19 -6.64 43.12
C ARG A 933 3.87 -6.81 43.85
N ASP A 934 2.77 -6.32 43.28
CA ASP A 934 1.43 -6.51 43.86
C ASP A 934 0.97 -7.97 43.72
N TYR A 935 1.59 -8.74 42.81
CA TYR A 935 1.17 -10.09 42.43
C TYR A 935 2.23 -11.17 42.70
N ILE A 936 3.52 -10.83 42.65
CA ILE A 936 4.64 -11.76 42.79
C ILE A 936 5.66 -11.20 43.79
N LYS A 937 6.14 -12.07 44.69
CA LYS A 937 7.30 -11.77 45.54
C LYS A 937 8.57 -12.20 44.82
N PHE A 938 9.44 -11.24 44.53
CA PHE A 938 10.72 -11.43 43.85
C PHE A 938 11.88 -11.43 44.83
#